data_AF-A0A135VN41-F1
#
_entry.id   AF-A0A135VN41-F1
#
_cell.length_a   1.000
_cell.length_b   1.000
_cell.length_c   1.000
_cell.angle_alpha   90.00
_cell.angle_beta   90.00
_cell.angle_gamma   90.00
#
_symmetry.space_group_name_H-M   'P 1'
#
loop_
_entity.id
_entity.type
_entity.pdbx_description
1 polymer ?
#
loop_
_entity_poly.entity_id
_entity_poly.type
_entity_poly.pdbx_seq_one_letter_code
_entity_poly.pdbx_strand_id
1 'polypeptide(L)'
;MKDSMSNVDIRLILPELRESTEGAFIKNVYQYGDIFVLKLYTPGGGTSQLLIHPGHRIHLTEFTRKAPRVPPKFCSVLRKYLRDKRVSSVKQHDLDRIVVIEVGDDESSYKLVAELFGTGNLLLLDPKDTIFVAMRYRKMRDRDIIPKAKYEFPPLRGVDVLNLETDALQDIISESDANIVRTLASRLNLDSLSCEEICALANVSPRVMAPEIDSQTLTDLQAGLDAFVVKLKTGVNEPNIVLDDDPTEDEEPEFIAFLPFRFELYQELPVETFDTFSQAIDEYSGVAESELEDDQEQDALSREQKRLQRIIDKQNESIDNLVAKAKTLRISGELIYSHFSVVQEVLETVTRARTGGMQWEEIIAKIDQGRQQGIPSAKLVKRIIPSQGQIIVRLNDTDVTLDIRLSAQDNASLAYEQAKKSEAKVEGAKKQIASTKEKLEKLEVVVSEPETKRVPVKVRKKRWYEKFRWFFSSEGFLVLGGRDVKSNETLAKRHMGANDVFLHAALHGAPYTVVKVPDEAPGEKTLEEAAQFAVTFSSAWQDGLSNGDAYWVNPEQVSFSPPSGEYLPTGAVMIYGSKNYIRRVPIELAVGILLEEEYAVPISGPPSAVSSQTEFYIQVIPGDTKKGQLVKDVLNRLRELVPDERAALVSQIPQEDMMRVLPAGGGKLNL
;
A
#
# COMPACT_ATOMS: atom_id res chain seq x y z
N MET A 1 -21.73 18.81 -13.69
CA MET A 1 -20.77 18.19 -12.76
C MET A 1 -19.37 18.33 -13.35
N LYS A 2 -18.38 18.69 -12.53
CA LYS A 2 -17.00 18.94 -12.97
C LYS A 2 -16.16 17.68 -12.77
N ASP A 3 -15.80 17.01 -13.86
CA ASP A 3 -15.16 15.68 -13.76
C ASP A 3 -13.62 15.71 -13.85
N SER A 4 -13.03 16.86 -14.14
CA SER A 4 -11.57 17.04 -14.29
C SER A 4 -11.15 18.48 -14.05
N MET A 5 -9.87 18.67 -13.72
CA MET A 5 -9.25 19.98 -13.62
C MET A 5 -9.14 20.63 -14.99
N SER A 6 -9.49 21.92 -15.06
CA SER A 6 -9.17 22.76 -16.20
C SER A 6 -7.71 23.21 -16.18
N ASN A 7 -7.28 23.79 -17.28
CA ASN A 7 -6.00 24.48 -17.37
C ASN A 7 -5.91 25.68 -16.41
N VAL A 8 -7.03 26.35 -16.14
CA VAL A 8 -7.13 27.43 -15.14
C VAL A 8 -6.94 26.87 -13.73
N ASP A 9 -7.58 25.75 -13.39
CA ASP A 9 -7.40 25.09 -12.10
C ASP A 9 -5.93 24.72 -11.86
N ILE A 10 -5.26 24.17 -12.87
CA ILE A 10 -3.83 23.82 -12.81
C ILE A 10 -2.98 25.07 -12.57
N ARG A 11 -3.27 26.17 -13.26
CA ARG A 11 -2.54 27.43 -13.10
C ARG A 11 -2.63 27.95 -11.67
N LEU A 12 -3.81 27.81 -11.05
CA LEU A 12 -4.13 28.33 -9.72
C LEU A 12 -3.65 27.41 -8.59
N ILE A 13 -3.64 26.09 -8.77
CA ILE A 13 -3.10 25.17 -7.75
C ILE A 13 -1.56 25.17 -7.71
N LEU A 14 -0.90 25.55 -8.80
CA LEU A 14 0.56 25.46 -8.94
C LEU A 14 1.37 26.10 -7.79
N PRO A 15 1.05 27.32 -7.30
CA PRO A 15 1.75 27.90 -6.15
C PRO A 15 1.72 26.98 -4.91
N GLU A 16 0.56 26.41 -4.60
CA GLU A 16 0.36 25.47 -3.49
C GLU A 16 1.19 24.18 -3.69
N LEU A 17 1.19 23.63 -4.91
CA LEU A 17 2.00 22.46 -5.23
C LEU A 17 3.49 22.76 -5.11
N ARG A 18 3.96 23.91 -5.60
CA ARG A 18 5.38 24.28 -5.55
C ARG A 18 5.87 24.39 -4.11
N GLU A 19 5.11 25.05 -3.24
CA GLU A 19 5.45 25.19 -1.83
C GLU A 19 5.68 23.84 -1.15
N SER A 20 4.85 22.84 -1.47
CA SER A 20 4.94 21.50 -0.88
C SER A 20 5.92 20.55 -1.58
N THR A 21 6.26 20.80 -2.84
CA THR A 21 7.00 19.84 -3.68
C THR A 21 8.40 20.31 -4.06
N GLU A 22 8.62 21.57 -4.40
CA GLU A 22 9.93 22.06 -4.83
C GLU A 22 10.91 22.02 -3.64
N GLY A 23 12.05 21.38 -3.84
CA GLY A 23 12.98 21.12 -2.74
C GLY A 23 12.74 19.81 -1.98
N ALA A 24 11.58 19.19 -2.11
CA ALA A 24 11.29 17.92 -1.47
C ALA A 24 12.01 16.75 -2.15
N PHE A 25 12.33 15.72 -1.37
CA PHE A 25 12.88 14.47 -1.87
C PHE A 25 11.77 13.44 -2.11
N ILE A 26 11.75 12.81 -3.29
CA ILE A 26 10.81 11.73 -3.59
C ILE A 26 11.25 10.48 -2.83
N LYS A 27 10.57 10.15 -1.73
CA LYS A 27 10.88 8.96 -0.92
C LYS A 27 10.30 7.69 -1.53
N ASN A 28 9.14 7.80 -2.15
CA ASN A 28 8.54 6.67 -2.83
C ASN A 28 7.55 7.14 -3.90
N VAL A 29 7.24 6.24 -4.83
CA VAL A 29 6.15 6.43 -5.81
C VAL A 29 5.20 5.26 -5.65
N TYR A 30 3.91 5.51 -5.53
CA TYR A 30 2.87 4.49 -5.46
C TYR A 30 2.00 4.58 -6.72
N GLN A 31 1.38 3.47 -7.09
CA GLN A 31 0.44 3.40 -8.20
C GLN A 31 -0.78 2.58 -7.75
N TYR A 32 -1.96 3.15 -7.93
CA TYR A 32 -3.28 2.62 -7.58
C TYR A 32 -4.16 2.71 -8.83
N GLY A 33 -4.27 1.62 -9.60
CA GLY A 33 -4.83 1.68 -10.94
C GLY A 33 -4.06 2.68 -11.82
N ASP A 34 -4.76 3.73 -12.29
CA ASP A 34 -4.20 4.85 -13.06
C ASP A 34 -3.74 6.03 -12.20
N ILE A 35 -3.94 6.00 -10.88
CA ILE A 35 -3.54 7.05 -9.95
C ILE A 35 -2.11 6.81 -9.46
N PHE A 36 -1.31 7.88 -9.43
CA PHE A 36 0.05 7.88 -8.92
C PHE A 36 0.17 8.77 -7.71
N VAL A 37 0.87 8.30 -6.67
CA VAL A 37 1.14 9.11 -5.48
C VAL A 37 2.63 9.18 -5.24
N LEU A 38 3.18 10.40 -5.31
CA LEU A 38 4.57 10.67 -4.99
C LEU A 38 4.64 11.04 -3.51
N LYS A 39 5.30 10.19 -2.71
CA LYS A 39 5.58 10.48 -1.31
C LYS A 39 6.80 11.37 -1.22
N LEU A 40 6.59 12.59 -0.76
CA LEU A 40 7.59 13.64 -0.68
C LEU A 40 8.06 13.81 0.75
N TYR A 41 9.32 14.18 0.91
CA TYR A 41 9.91 14.49 2.21
C TYR A 41 10.69 15.79 2.13
N THR A 42 10.29 16.75 2.96
CA THR A 42 10.97 18.04 3.11
C THR A 42 11.70 18.05 4.46
N PRO A 43 13.03 18.22 4.48
CA PRO A 43 13.78 18.32 5.73
C PRO A 43 13.23 19.43 6.63
N GLY A 44 12.76 19.07 7.83
CA GLY A 44 12.14 20.03 8.76
C GLY A 44 10.66 20.34 8.51
N GLY A 45 10.15 20.10 7.30
CA GLY A 45 8.75 20.32 6.90
C GLY A 45 7.86 19.06 6.93
N GLY A 46 8.44 17.86 7.06
CA GLY A 46 7.68 16.62 7.19
C GLY A 46 7.47 15.89 5.85
N THR A 47 6.36 15.15 5.74
CA THR A 47 6.02 14.39 4.53
C THR A 47 4.70 14.85 3.97
N SER A 48 4.65 15.06 2.65
CA SER A 48 3.45 15.34 1.87
C SER A 48 3.27 14.27 0.80
N GLN A 49 2.06 14.20 0.22
CA GLN A 49 1.74 13.25 -0.85
C GLN A 49 1.16 14.01 -2.03
N LEU A 50 1.86 13.98 -3.17
CA LEU A 50 1.35 14.55 -4.41
C LEU A 50 0.64 13.44 -5.19
N LEU A 51 -0.67 13.59 -5.38
CA LEU A 51 -1.49 12.73 -6.19
C LEU A 51 -1.53 13.22 -7.63
N ILE A 52 -1.34 12.31 -8.58
CA ILE A 52 -1.47 12.55 -10.01
C ILE A 52 -2.43 11.50 -10.55
N HIS A 53 -3.59 11.94 -11.03
CA HIS A 53 -4.53 11.12 -11.79
C HIS A 53 -4.53 11.63 -13.23
N PRO A 54 -3.75 11.01 -14.13
CA PRO A 54 -3.67 11.42 -15.52
C PRO A 54 -5.05 11.50 -16.17
N GLY A 55 -5.31 12.55 -16.94
CA GLY A 55 -6.61 12.82 -17.55
C GLY A 55 -7.58 13.61 -16.67
N HIS A 56 -7.33 13.68 -15.35
CA HIS A 56 -8.28 14.20 -14.39
C HIS A 56 -7.71 15.31 -13.51
N ARG A 57 -6.72 15.02 -12.66
CA ARG A 57 -6.30 15.93 -11.59
C ARG A 57 -4.87 15.75 -11.11
N ILE A 58 -4.36 16.78 -10.46
CA ILE A 58 -3.11 16.78 -9.70
C ILE A 58 -3.29 17.67 -8.47
N HIS A 59 -3.06 17.13 -7.27
CA HIS A 59 -3.25 17.86 -6.01
C HIS A 59 -2.49 17.16 -4.88
N LEU A 60 -2.36 17.83 -3.73
CA LEU A 60 -1.92 17.18 -2.51
C LEU A 60 -3.08 16.33 -1.96
N THR A 61 -2.77 15.13 -1.46
CA THR A 61 -3.76 14.24 -0.87
C THR A 61 -3.44 13.96 0.58
N GLU A 62 -4.45 14.05 1.42
CA GLU A 62 -4.41 13.60 2.81
C GLU A 62 -4.90 12.17 2.92
N PHE A 63 -5.67 11.64 1.96
CA PHE A 63 -6.13 10.25 2.04
C PHE A 63 -5.02 9.21 1.87
N THR A 64 -5.04 8.20 2.75
CA THR A 64 -4.24 7.00 2.60
C THR A 64 -4.89 6.01 1.63
N ARG A 65 -4.05 5.33 0.85
CA ARG A 65 -4.45 4.27 -0.09
C ARG A 65 -3.60 3.02 0.14
N LYS A 66 -4.19 1.84 0.05
CA LYS A 66 -3.50 0.57 0.31
C LYS A 66 -2.61 0.20 -0.88
N ALA A 67 -1.29 0.38 -0.73
CA ALA A 67 -0.37 0.15 -1.83
C ALA A 67 -0.33 -1.34 -2.24
N PRO A 68 -0.29 -1.66 -3.54
CA PRO A 68 -0.20 -3.05 -3.98
C PRO A 68 1.11 -3.68 -3.49
N ARG A 69 1.04 -4.96 -3.08
CA ARG A 69 2.22 -5.70 -2.56
C ARG A 69 3.38 -5.74 -3.56
N VAL A 70 3.07 -5.84 -4.85
CA VAL A 70 4.06 -5.81 -5.93
C VAL A 70 3.82 -4.57 -6.80
N PRO A 71 4.77 -3.62 -6.86
CA PRO A 71 4.59 -2.43 -7.67
C PRO A 71 4.49 -2.80 -9.17
N PRO A 72 3.54 -2.23 -9.92
CA PRO A 72 3.49 -2.41 -11.37
C PRO A 72 4.81 -2.02 -12.06
N LYS A 73 5.04 -2.55 -13.28
CA LYS A 73 6.30 -2.32 -14.01
C LYS A 73 6.60 -0.83 -14.21
N PHE A 74 5.60 -0.04 -14.60
CA PHE A 74 5.75 1.40 -14.80
C PHE A 74 6.15 2.12 -13.49
N CYS A 75 5.43 1.87 -12.39
CA CYS A 75 5.77 2.36 -11.05
C CYS A 75 7.19 1.94 -10.61
N SER A 76 7.59 0.71 -10.91
CA SER A 76 8.95 0.22 -10.60
C SER A 76 10.03 0.99 -11.34
N VAL A 77 9.79 1.39 -12.60
CA VAL A 77 10.69 2.27 -13.34
C VAL A 77 10.72 3.65 -12.70
N LEU A 78 9.57 4.27 -12.40
CA LEU A 78 9.55 5.58 -11.72
C LEU A 78 10.35 5.54 -10.41
N ARG A 79 10.16 4.52 -9.57
CA ARG A 79 10.92 4.33 -8.33
C ARG A 79 12.44 4.24 -8.59
N LYS A 80 12.86 3.50 -9.61
CA LYS A 80 14.27 3.34 -9.94
C LYS A 80 14.96 4.66 -10.31
N TYR A 81 14.25 5.55 -10.99
CA TYR A 81 14.85 6.78 -11.53
C TYR A 81 14.56 8.04 -10.72
N LEU A 82 13.49 8.06 -9.91
CA LEU A 82 13.04 9.24 -9.17
C LEU A 82 13.30 9.16 -7.66
N ARG A 83 13.43 7.95 -7.08
CA ARG A 83 13.59 7.80 -5.62
C ARG A 83 14.86 8.47 -5.12
N ASP A 84 14.74 9.11 -3.97
CA ASP A 84 15.77 9.88 -3.26
C ASP A 84 16.36 11.05 -4.04
N LYS A 85 15.77 11.40 -5.19
CA LYS A 85 16.07 12.63 -5.90
C LYS A 85 15.17 13.77 -5.43
N ARG A 86 15.70 14.98 -5.59
CA ARG A 86 15.02 16.23 -5.26
C ARG A 86 14.14 16.67 -6.44
N VAL A 87 12.94 17.16 -6.14
CA VAL A 87 12.11 17.89 -7.12
C VAL A 87 12.71 19.28 -7.29
N SER A 88 13.17 19.60 -8.51
CA SER A 88 13.78 20.88 -8.82
C SER A 88 12.76 21.93 -9.23
N SER A 89 11.74 21.54 -10.01
CA SER A 89 10.67 22.45 -10.40
C SER A 89 9.35 21.76 -10.72
N VAL A 90 8.24 22.47 -10.52
CA VAL A 90 6.90 22.06 -10.98
C VAL A 90 6.27 23.18 -11.80
N LYS A 91 5.97 22.90 -13.08
CA LYS A 91 5.50 23.93 -14.01
C LYS A 91 4.37 23.38 -14.88
N GLN A 92 3.43 24.25 -15.22
CA GLN A 92 2.47 24.02 -16.28
C GLN A 92 3.16 24.34 -17.61
N HIS A 93 2.88 23.55 -18.65
CA HIS A 93 3.30 23.88 -20.00
C HIS A 93 2.27 24.83 -20.61
N ASP A 94 2.68 26.09 -20.79
CA ASP A 94 1.82 27.18 -21.23
C ASP A 94 0.52 27.24 -20.41
N LEU A 95 -0.63 27.49 -21.06
CA LEU A 95 -1.95 27.43 -20.42
C LEU A 95 -2.68 26.13 -20.82
N ASP A 96 -1.97 25.02 -20.98
CA ASP A 96 -2.54 23.70 -21.29
C ASP A 96 -2.66 22.81 -20.04
N ARG A 97 -3.40 21.71 -20.14
CA ARG A 97 -3.58 20.72 -19.07
C ARG A 97 -2.41 19.75 -19.00
N ILE A 98 -1.19 20.29 -18.96
CA ILE A 98 0.06 19.53 -18.88
C ILE A 98 0.92 20.08 -17.76
N VAL A 99 1.30 19.21 -16.82
CA VAL A 99 2.22 19.54 -15.73
C VAL A 99 3.53 18.79 -15.93
N VAL A 100 4.64 19.52 -15.84
CA VAL A 100 6.01 19.01 -15.91
C VAL A 100 6.66 19.15 -14.54
N ILE A 101 7.08 18.01 -13.99
CA ILE A 101 7.81 17.92 -12.72
C ILE A 101 9.25 17.53 -13.04
N GLU A 102 10.19 18.42 -12.77
CA GLU A 102 11.62 18.17 -12.96
C GLU A 102 12.23 17.58 -11.69
N VAL A 103 13.01 16.50 -11.85
CA VAL A 103 13.55 15.72 -10.73
C VAL A 103 15.03 15.41 -10.95
N GLY A 104 15.86 15.81 -9.99
CA GLY A 104 17.32 15.69 -10.04
C GLY A 104 18.01 17.05 -10.10
N ASP A 105 19.26 17.03 -10.55
CA ASP A 105 20.10 18.22 -10.66
C ASP A 105 20.04 18.79 -12.09
N ASP A 106 20.37 20.07 -12.26
CA ASP A 106 20.19 20.81 -13.53
C ASP A 106 20.87 20.16 -14.75
N GLU A 107 21.99 19.46 -14.57
CA GLU A 107 22.71 18.79 -15.67
C GLU A 107 22.17 17.39 -16.02
N SER A 108 21.33 16.78 -15.16
CA SER A 108 20.86 15.39 -15.32
C SER A 108 19.43 15.16 -14.82
N SER A 109 18.58 16.17 -14.98
CA SER A 109 17.20 16.13 -14.52
C SER A 109 16.32 15.23 -15.40
N TYR A 110 15.53 14.38 -14.74
CA TYR A 110 14.46 13.64 -15.39
C TYR A 110 13.19 14.49 -15.33
N LYS A 111 12.31 14.35 -16.33
CA LYS A 111 11.04 15.07 -16.35
C LYS A 111 9.89 14.09 -16.26
N LEU A 112 9.01 14.27 -15.29
CA LEU A 112 7.74 13.57 -15.20
C LEU A 112 6.66 14.48 -15.79
N VAL A 113 6.12 14.09 -16.95
CA VAL A 113 5.10 14.85 -17.68
C VAL A 113 3.74 14.21 -17.47
N ALA A 114 2.82 14.93 -16.83
CA ALA A 114 1.45 14.52 -16.60
C ALA A 114 0.52 15.23 -17.58
N GLU A 115 -0.11 14.47 -18.46
CA GLU A 115 -1.15 14.93 -19.38
C GLU A 115 -2.52 14.74 -18.70
N LEU A 116 -3.19 15.84 -18.35
CA LEU A 116 -4.46 15.90 -17.59
C LEU A 116 -5.68 16.13 -18.49
N PHE A 117 -5.66 15.57 -19.70
CA PHE A 117 -6.76 15.68 -20.66
C PHE A 117 -7.02 14.35 -21.40
N GLY A 118 -8.22 14.23 -21.99
CA GLY A 118 -8.63 13.04 -22.71
C GLY A 118 -8.58 11.81 -21.79
N THR A 119 -7.98 10.72 -22.25
CA THR A 119 -7.76 9.56 -21.36
C THR A 119 -6.63 9.77 -20.36
N GLY A 120 -5.78 10.79 -20.53
CA GLY A 120 -4.60 11.03 -19.70
C GLY A 120 -3.38 10.17 -20.02
N ASN A 121 -2.21 10.69 -19.67
CA ASN A 121 -0.94 9.98 -19.75
C ASN A 121 0.05 10.47 -18.69
N LEU A 122 0.96 9.59 -18.25
CA LEU A 122 2.10 9.95 -17.41
C LEU A 122 3.36 9.43 -18.08
N LEU A 123 4.31 10.33 -18.35
CA LEU A 123 5.55 10.01 -19.06
C LEU A 123 6.76 10.37 -18.20
N LEU A 124 7.77 9.50 -18.21
CA LEU A 124 9.09 9.81 -17.70
C LEU A 124 10.02 10.06 -18.89
N LEU A 125 10.60 11.26 -18.93
CA LEU A 125 11.60 11.67 -19.91
C LEU A 125 12.99 11.64 -19.29
N ASP A 126 13.98 11.32 -20.10
CA ASP A 126 15.39 11.44 -19.73
C ASP A 126 15.90 12.89 -19.87
N PRO A 127 17.15 13.20 -19.45
CA PRO A 127 17.71 14.54 -19.56
C PRO A 127 17.85 15.09 -20.99
N LYS A 128 17.58 14.29 -22.03
CA LYS A 128 17.59 14.70 -23.44
C LYS A 128 16.18 14.86 -24.00
N ASP A 129 15.16 14.93 -23.13
CA ASP A 129 13.74 14.97 -23.47
C ASP A 129 13.28 13.76 -24.30
N THR A 130 13.94 12.61 -24.13
CA THR A 130 13.56 11.36 -24.80
C THR A 130 12.62 10.57 -23.90
N ILE A 131 11.55 10.01 -24.48
CA ILE A 131 10.56 9.19 -23.77
C ILE A 131 11.23 7.92 -23.26
N PHE A 132 11.49 7.90 -21.96
CA PHE A 132 12.11 6.77 -21.28
C PHE A 132 11.07 5.67 -21.00
N VAL A 133 9.92 6.07 -20.45
CA VAL A 133 8.74 5.21 -20.33
C VAL A 133 7.46 6.05 -20.31
N ALA A 134 6.37 5.54 -20.89
CA ALA A 134 5.04 6.15 -20.79
C ALA A 134 4.04 5.15 -20.20
N MET A 135 3.04 5.65 -19.49
CA MET A 135 1.90 4.85 -19.02
C MET A 135 1.16 4.26 -20.21
N ARG A 136 0.95 5.05 -21.27
CA ARG A 136 0.29 4.62 -22.51
C ARG A 136 1.08 5.09 -23.73
N TYR A 137 1.50 4.13 -24.56
CA TYR A 137 2.11 4.40 -25.87
C TYR A 137 1.03 4.51 -26.95
N ARG A 138 1.10 5.55 -27.78
CA ARG A 138 0.11 5.82 -28.84
C ARG A 138 0.78 6.54 -30.00
N LYS A 139 0.38 6.18 -31.22
CA LYS A 139 0.63 6.99 -32.41
C LYS A 139 -0.55 7.93 -32.62
N MET A 140 -0.29 9.21 -32.79
CA MET A 140 -1.34 10.21 -32.98
C MET A 140 -1.05 11.03 -34.24
N ARG A 141 -2.03 11.83 -34.66
CA ARG A 141 -1.90 12.65 -35.87
C ARG A 141 -0.78 13.69 -35.76
N ASP A 142 -0.71 14.35 -34.60
CA ASP A 142 0.17 15.51 -34.40
C ASP A 142 1.49 15.16 -33.72
N ARG A 143 1.54 14.06 -32.94
CA ARG A 143 2.77 13.58 -32.27
C ARG A 143 2.71 12.07 -31.98
N ASP A 144 3.88 11.42 -31.93
CA ASP A 144 3.99 10.02 -31.52
C ASP A 144 4.50 9.91 -30.08
N ILE A 145 3.80 9.14 -29.25
CA ILE A 145 4.27 8.72 -27.92
C ILE A 145 4.72 7.27 -28.03
N ILE A 146 5.99 7.07 -28.36
CA ILE A 146 6.61 5.76 -28.54
C ILE A 146 7.94 5.68 -27.76
N PRO A 147 8.40 4.48 -27.38
CA PRO A 147 9.65 4.34 -26.62
C PRO A 147 10.84 4.93 -27.37
N LYS A 148 11.71 5.66 -26.64
CA LYS A 148 12.96 6.26 -27.15
C LYS A 148 12.81 7.34 -28.23
N ALA A 149 11.60 7.80 -28.53
CA ALA A 149 11.40 9.00 -29.33
C ALA A 149 11.58 10.25 -28.49
N LYS A 150 11.96 11.36 -29.12
CA LYS A 150 11.95 12.68 -28.46
C LYS A 150 10.50 13.06 -28.16
N TYR A 151 10.23 13.55 -26.96
CA TYR A 151 8.90 14.03 -26.60
C TYR A 151 8.65 15.40 -27.22
N GLU A 152 7.44 15.57 -27.74
CA GLU A 152 6.93 16.82 -28.28
C GLU A 152 5.62 17.15 -27.58
N PHE A 153 5.41 18.41 -27.23
CA PHE A 153 4.14 18.86 -26.66
C PHE A 153 3.05 18.92 -27.74
N PRO A 154 1.76 18.79 -27.38
CA PRO A 154 0.68 19.11 -28.32
C PRO A 154 0.81 20.53 -28.87
N PRO A 155 0.27 20.79 -30.08
CA PRO A 155 0.15 22.15 -30.58
C PRO A 155 -0.77 22.98 -29.67
N LEU A 156 -0.37 24.22 -29.40
CA LEU A 156 -1.14 25.17 -28.63
C LEU A 156 -2.49 25.47 -29.30
N ARG A 157 -3.49 25.74 -28.46
CA ARG A 157 -4.81 26.18 -28.86
C ARG A 157 -5.07 27.56 -28.26
N GLY A 158 -5.60 28.48 -29.06
CA GLY A 158 -6.00 29.80 -28.59
C GLY A 158 -4.85 30.68 -28.08
N VAL A 159 -5.23 31.83 -27.53
CA VAL A 159 -4.35 32.83 -26.92
C VAL A 159 -4.51 32.76 -25.40
N ASP A 160 -3.42 32.98 -24.65
CA ASP A 160 -3.47 33.07 -23.20
C ASP A 160 -4.26 34.31 -22.75
N VAL A 161 -5.33 34.08 -22.01
CA VAL A 161 -6.24 35.12 -21.50
C VAL A 161 -5.54 36.20 -20.67
N LEU A 162 -4.44 35.86 -19.99
CA LEU A 162 -3.70 36.81 -19.15
C LEU A 162 -2.88 37.83 -19.95
N ASN A 163 -2.67 37.55 -21.24
CA ASN A 163 -1.86 38.36 -22.16
C ASN A 163 -2.71 38.98 -23.29
N LEU A 164 -4.03 39.01 -23.16
CA LEU A 164 -4.92 39.67 -24.13
C LEU A 164 -4.77 41.19 -24.09
N GLU A 165 -4.73 41.80 -25.28
CA GLU A 165 -4.89 43.25 -25.44
C GLU A 165 -6.38 43.64 -25.31
N THR A 166 -6.65 44.87 -24.88
CA THR A 166 -8.01 45.35 -24.55
C THR A 166 -9.00 45.27 -25.72
N ASP A 167 -8.52 45.43 -26.96
CA ASP A 167 -9.39 45.40 -28.16
C ASP A 167 -9.51 44.00 -28.78
N ALA A 168 -8.74 43.01 -28.30
CA ALA A 168 -8.65 41.69 -28.91
C ALA A 168 -9.95 40.88 -28.81
N LEU A 169 -10.80 41.14 -27.81
CA LEU A 169 -12.06 40.42 -27.65
C LEU A 169 -13.05 40.69 -28.79
N GLN A 170 -13.06 41.93 -29.29
CA GLN A 170 -13.92 42.32 -30.41
C GLN A 170 -13.56 41.52 -31.67
N ASP A 171 -12.27 41.43 -31.99
CA ASP A 171 -11.78 40.67 -33.14
C ASP A 171 -12.15 39.19 -33.00
N ILE A 172 -11.92 38.60 -31.82
CA ILE A 172 -12.24 37.21 -31.49
C ILE A 172 -13.72 36.88 -31.73
N ILE A 173 -14.62 37.78 -31.31
CA ILE A 173 -16.07 37.59 -31.45
C ILE A 173 -16.49 37.79 -32.91
N SER A 174 -15.95 38.80 -33.59
CA SER A 174 -16.33 39.13 -34.98
C SER A 174 -15.98 38.04 -35.99
N GLU A 175 -14.98 37.20 -35.69
CA GLU A 175 -14.55 36.07 -36.52
C GLU A 175 -15.25 34.73 -36.19
N SER A 176 -16.32 34.75 -35.39
CA SER A 176 -17.01 33.55 -34.92
C SER A 176 -18.49 33.55 -35.27
N ASP A 177 -18.98 32.38 -35.70
CA ASP A 177 -20.40 32.10 -35.90
C ASP A 177 -20.98 31.19 -34.78
N ALA A 178 -20.20 30.94 -33.72
CA ALA A 178 -20.61 30.06 -32.62
C ALA A 178 -21.23 30.84 -31.45
N ASN A 179 -21.82 30.13 -30.48
CA ASN A 179 -22.20 30.77 -29.21
C ASN A 179 -20.97 31.30 -28.46
N ILE A 180 -21.19 32.26 -27.55
CA ILE A 180 -20.11 32.96 -26.86
C ILE A 180 -19.22 32.01 -26.05
N VAL A 181 -19.78 31.01 -25.35
CA VAL A 181 -18.99 30.02 -24.59
C VAL A 181 -18.03 29.26 -25.49
N ARG A 182 -18.51 28.74 -26.64
CA ARG A 182 -17.67 28.00 -27.59
C ARG A 182 -16.63 28.92 -28.26
N THR A 183 -17.00 30.17 -28.51
CA THR A 183 -16.10 31.18 -29.07
C THR A 183 -14.94 31.43 -28.11
N LEU A 184 -15.23 31.78 -26.86
CA LEU A 184 -14.21 32.01 -25.83
C LEU A 184 -13.36 30.75 -25.57
N ALA A 185 -13.98 29.59 -25.42
CA ALA A 185 -13.24 28.34 -25.15
C ALA A 185 -12.22 28.00 -26.25
N SER A 186 -12.62 28.13 -27.52
CA SER A 186 -11.76 27.80 -28.66
C SER A 186 -10.66 28.84 -28.94
N ARG A 187 -10.93 30.12 -28.65
CA ARG A 187 -10.03 31.23 -28.98
C ARG A 187 -9.13 31.65 -27.82
N LEU A 188 -9.57 31.47 -26.58
CA LEU A 188 -8.84 31.85 -25.35
C LEU A 188 -8.29 30.66 -24.57
N ASN A 189 -8.40 29.45 -25.12
CA ASN A 189 -7.97 28.21 -24.48
C ASN A 189 -8.57 28.01 -23.08
N LEU A 190 -9.82 28.41 -22.87
CA LEU A 190 -10.52 28.25 -21.59
C LEU A 190 -11.43 27.03 -21.62
N ASP A 191 -11.68 26.44 -20.45
CA ASP A 191 -12.73 25.44 -20.31
C ASP A 191 -14.11 26.08 -20.30
N SER A 192 -15.14 25.30 -20.63
CA SER A 192 -16.51 25.80 -20.73
C SER A 192 -17.02 26.45 -19.45
N LEU A 193 -16.64 25.92 -18.28
CA LEU A 193 -17.11 26.43 -17.00
C LEU A 193 -16.52 27.81 -16.71
N SER A 194 -15.24 28.01 -17.00
CA SER A 194 -14.61 29.35 -16.96
C SER A 194 -15.29 30.34 -17.91
N CYS A 195 -15.69 29.89 -19.10
CA CYS A 195 -16.41 30.75 -20.05
C CYS A 195 -17.84 31.09 -19.59
N GLU A 196 -18.54 30.15 -18.95
CA GLU A 196 -19.85 30.38 -18.34
C GLU A 196 -19.76 31.35 -17.16
N GLU A 197 -18.71 31.27 -16.35
CA GLU A 197 -18.43 32.25 -15.29
C GLU A 197 -18.20 33.66 -15.85
N ILE A 198 -17.43 33.80 -16.95
CA ILE A 198 -17.26 35.10 -17.63
C ILE A 198 -18.62 35.67 -18.07
N CYS A 199 -19.48 34.81 -18.62
CA CYS A 199 -20.83 35.21 -19.03
C CYS A 199 -21.69 35.62 -17.83
N ALA A 200 -21.61 34.88 -16.71
CA ALA A 200 -22.32 35.20 -15.47
C ALA A 200 -21.86 36.54 -14.88
N LEU A 201 -20.55 36.79 -14.81
CA LEU A 201 -19.97 38.07 -14.37
C LEU A 201 -20.37 39.24 -15.27
N ALA A 202 -20.57 38.99 -16.56
CA ALA A 202 -21.07 39.96 -17.52
C ALA A 202 -22.60 40.13 -17.49
N ASN A 203 -23.33 39.28 -16.76
CA ASN A 203 -24.79 39.14 -16.86
C ASN A 203 -25.28 38.93 -18.32
N VAL A 204 -24.53 38.16 -19.10
CA VAL A 204 -24.82 37.81 -20.49
C VAL A 204 -25.16 36.33 -20.58
N SER A 205 -26.17 35.97 -21.39
CA SER A 205 -26.53 34.57 -21.55
C SER A 205 -25.40 33.79 -22.27
N PRO A 206 -24.99 32.60 -21.76
CA PRO A 206 -23.93 31.79 -22.36
C PRO A 206 -24.29 31.23 -23.75
N ARG A 207 -25.56 31.34 -24.16
CA ARG A 207 -26.08 30.82 -25.43
C ARG A 207 -26.16 31.88 -26.53
N VAL A 208 -25.84 33.14 -26.24
CA VAL A 208 -25.83 34.22 -27.26
C VAL A 208 -24.87 33.84 -28.38
N MET A 209 -25.33 33.99 -29.62
CA MET A 209 -24.53 33.74 -30.81
C MET A 209 -23.60 34.93 -31.06
N ALA A 210 -22.34 34.69 -31.39
CA ALA A 210 -21.36 35.76 -31.63
C ALA A 210 -21.83 36.82 -32.65
N PRO A 211 -22.52 36.47 -33.76
CA PRO A 211 -23.09 37.47 -34.68
C PRO A 211 -24.25 38.32 -34.12
N GLU A 212 -24.86 37.92 -33.01
CA GLU A 212 -25.99 38.62 -32.36
C GLU A 212 -25.52 39.57 -31.24
N ILE A 213 -24.23 39.61 -30.94
CA ILE A 213 -23.65 40.45 -29.88
C ILE A 213 -23.61 41.91 -30.36
N ASP A 214 -24.35 42.79 -29.67
CA ASP A 214 -24.32 44.23 -29.90
C ASP A 214 -23.19 44.93 -29.12
N SER A 215 -23.01 46.24 -29.34
CA SER A 215 -21.96 47.02 -28.68
C SER A 215 -22.05 47.02 -27.15
N GLN A 216 -23.28 46.96 -26.59
CA GLN A 216 -23.48 46.94 -25.14
C GLN A 216 -23.08 45.58 -24.57
N THR A 217 -23.58 44.49 -25.17
CA THR A 217 -23.24 43.11 -24.79
C THR A 217 -21.74 42.86 -24.90
N LEU A 218 -21.07 43.40 -25.93
CA LEU A 218 -19.62 43.32 -26.07
C LEU A 218 -18.89 44.02 -24.91
N THR A 219 -19.38 45.20 -24.51
CA THR A 219 -18.82 45.96 -23.37
C THR A 219 -19.00 45.20 -22.07
N ASP A 220 -20.18 44.60 -21.85
CA ASP A 220 -20.48 43.81 -20.67
C ASP A 220 -19.62 42.53 -20.61
N LEU A 221 -19.43 41.84 -21.75
CA LEU A 221 -18.53 40.69 -21.86
C LEU A 221 -17.07 41.06 -21.59
N GLN A 222 -16.60 42.22 -22.06
CA GLN A 222 -15.26 42.71 -21.76
C GLN A 222 -15.10 42.95 -20.25
N ALA A 223 -16.09 43.57 -19.60
CA ALA A 223 -16.07 43.78 -18.15
C ALA A 223 -16.08 42.46 -17.37
N GLY A 224 -16.88 41.48 -17.80
CA GLY A 224 -16.89 40.13 -17.20
C GLY A 224 -15.56 39.40 -17.37
N LEU A 225 -14.93 39.53 -18.54
CA LEU A 225 -13.59 38.97 -18.81
C LEU A 225 -12.53 39.62 -17.93
N ASP A 226 -12.53 40.95 -17.82
CA ASP A 226 -11.58 41.69 -16.98
C ASP A 226 -11.74 41.30 -15.50
N ALA A 227 -12.99 41.20 -15.02
CA ALA A 227 -13.28 40.74 -13.66
C ALA A 227 -12.77 39.32 -13.41
N PHE A 228 -12.99 38.40 -14.36
CA PHE A 228 -12.46 37.05 -14.28
C PHE A 228 -10.93 37.03 -14.25
N VAL A 229 -10.27 37.81 -15.10
CA VAL A 229 -8.79 37.95 -15.13
C VAL A 229 -8.26 38.51 -13.81
N VAL A 230 -8.97 39.44 -13.16
CA VAL A 230 -8.61 39.93 -11.82
C VAL A 230 -8.70 38.80 -10.79
N LYS A 231 -9.75 37.97 -10.81
CA LYS A 231 -9.83 36.77 -9.94
C LYS A 231 -8.65 35.84 -10.20
N LEU A 232 -8.29 35.56 -11.46
CA LEU A 232 -7.14 34.72 -11.81
C LEU A 232 -5.79 35.26 -11.29
N LYS A 233 -5.58 36.58 -11.38
CA LYS A 233 -4.36 37.23 -10.88
C LYS A 233 -4.28 37.26 -9.36
N THR A 234 -5.44 37.31 -8.70
CA THR A 234 -5.54 37.25 -7.23
C THR A 234 -5.12 35.87 -6.71
N GLY A 235 -5.44 34.81 -7.46
CA GLY A 235 -5.10 33.44 -7.12
C GLY A 235 -6.26 32.69 -6.45
N VAL A 236 -5.95 31.60 -5.77
CA VAL A 236 -6.93 30.84 -4.97
C VAL A 236 -7.41 31.71 -3.81
N ASN A 237 -8.72 31.83 -3.64
CA ASN A 237 -9.34 32.57 -2.55
C ASN A 237 -10.67 31.90 -2.19
N GLU A 238 -10.81 31.43 -0.95
CA GLU A 238 -11.97 30.64 -0.50
C GLU A 238 -12.28 29.46 -1.43
N PRO A 239 -11.34 28.51 -1.59
CA PRO A 239 -11.59 27.31 -2.39
C PRO A 239 -12.77 26.54 -1.81
N ASN A 240 -13.65 26.05 -2.67
CA ASN A 240 -14.93 25.50 -2.25
C ASN A 240 -15.43 24.34 -3.13
N ILE A 241 -16.35 23.56 -2.58
CA ILE A 241 -17.17 22.58 -3.29
C ILE A 241 -18.59 23.11 -3.36
N VAL A 242 -19.16 23.14 -4.57
CA VAL A 242 -20.56 23.50 -4.83
C VAL A 242 -21.43 22.26 -4.67
N LEU A 243 -22.51 22.41 -3.90
CA LEU A 243 -23.49 21.38 -3.57
C LEU A 243 -24.77 21.58 -4.39
N ASP A 244 -25.49 20.50 -4.72
CA ASP A 244 -26.79 20.58 -5.41
C ASP A 244 -27.91 21.10 -4.49
N ASP A 245 -27.89 20.70 -3.22
CA ASP A 245 -28.80 21.19 -2.17
C ASP A 245 -28.10 21.19 -0.79
N ASP A 246 -28.72 21.80 0.21
CA ASP A 246 -28.23 21.76 1.60
C ASP A 246 -28.29 20.32 2.13
N PRO A 247 -27.16 19.74 2.60
CA PRO A 247 -27.13 18.37 3.08
C PRO A 247 -28.02 18.21 4.33
N THR A 248 -28.97 17.28 4.26
CA THR A 248 -29.72 16.83 5.44
C THR A 248 -28.91 15.77 6.20
N GLU A 249 -29.15 15.57 7.50
CA GLU A 249 -28.39 14.60 8.33
C GLU A 249 -28.39 13.16 7.77
N ASP A 250 -29.31 12.80 6.88
CA ASP A 250 -29.53 11.44 6.38
C ASP A 250 -29.13 11.21 4.90
N GLU A 251 -28.71 12.25 4.14
CA GLU A 251 -28.38 12.13 2.71
C GLU A 251 -26.91 12.47 2.40
N GLU A 252 -26.27 11.67 1.54
CA GLU A 252 -24.92 11.96 1.06
C GLU A 252 -24.95 13.22 0.16
N PRO A 253 -24.04 14.19 0.37
CA PRO A 253 -24.03 15.42 -0.40
C PRO A 253 -23.70 15.14 -1.88
N GLU A 254 -24.52 15.67 -2.79
CA GLU A 254 -24.24 15.61 -4.23
C GLU A 254 -23.38 16.81 -4.66
N PHE A 255 -22.15 16.53 -5.11
CA PHE A 255 -21.20 17.57 -5.50
C PHE A 255 -21.32 17.95 -6.98
N ILE A 256 -21.37 19.25 -7.27
CA ILE A 256 -21.46 19.78 -8.63
C ILE A 256 -20.08 20.14 -9.18
N ALA A 257 -19.28 20.89 -8.41
CA ALA A 257 -17.97 21.36 -8.85
C ALA A 257 -17.05 21.71 -7.68
N PHE A 258 -15.75 21.51 -7.87
CA PHE A 258 -14.71 22.12 -7.02
C PHE A 258 -14.19 23.39 -7.70
N LEU A 259 -14.03 24.47 -6.93
CA LEU A 259 -13.67 25.79 -7.45
C LEU A 259 -12.54 26.44 -6.63
N PRO A 260 -11.60 27.14 -7.28
CA PRO A 260 -10.51 27.84 -6.61
C PRO A 260 -10.95 29.15 -5.93
N PHE A 261 -12.14 29.65 -6.29
CA PHE A 261 -12.81 30.80 -5.71
C PHE A 261 -14.31 30.75 -6.03
N ARG A 262 -15.12 31.57 -5.35
CA ARG A 262 -16.57 31.63 -5.58
C ARG A 262 -16.90 32.10 -7.00
N PHE A 263 -17.65 31.27 -7.73
CA PHE A 263 -18.17 31.59 -9.06
C PHE A 263 -19.55 32.24 -8.93
N GLU A 264 -19.79 33.29 -9.71
CA GLU A 264 -21.09 33.96 -9.82
C GLU A 264 -22.15 32.99 -10.36
N LEU A 265 -21.74 32.08 -11.26
CA LEU A 265 -22.60 31.05 -11.86
C LEU A 265 -23.36 30.20 -10.82
N TYR A 266 -22.80 30.04 -9.62
CA TYR A 266 -23.35 29.19 -8.55
C TYR A 266 -23.67 29.98 -7.28
N GLN A 267 -23.88 31.29 -7.39
CA GLN A 267 -24.08 32.15 -6.21
C GLN A 267 -25.24 31.70 -5.31
N GLU A 268 -26.28 31.12 -5.89
CA GLU A 268 -27.51 30.68 -5.20
C GLU A 268 -27.39 29.27 -4.61
N LEU A 269 -26.31 28.53 -4.94
CA LEU A 269 -26.12 27.16 -4.47
C LEU A 269 -25.24 27.12 -3.22
N PRO A 270 -25.50 26.19 -2.28
CA PRO A 270 -24.70 26.02 -1.09
C PRO A 270 -23.26 25.61 -1.43
N VAL A 271 -22.33 25.97 -0.55
CA VAL A 271 -20.91 25.63 -0.67
C VAL A 271 -20.30 25.22 0.65
N GLU A 272 -19.37 24.30 0.56
CA GLU A 272 -18.42 23.98 1.61
C GLU A 272 -17.06 24.60 1.27
N THR A 273 -16.44 25.31 2.23
CA THR A 273 -15.17 26.02 2.04
C THR A 273 -14.00 25.27 2.68
N PHE A 274 -12.81 25.43 2.11
CA PHE A 274 -11.59 24.75 2.52
C PHE A 274 -10.42 25.72 2.69
N ASP A 275 -9.39 25.32 3.44
CA ASP A 275 -8.19 26.14 3.63
C ASP A 275 -7.30 26.17 2.37
N THR A 276 -7.33 25.08 1.58
CA THR A 276 -6.46 24.89 0.41
C THR A 276 -7.25 24.33 -0.77
N PHE A 277 -6.78 24.59 -1.99
CA PHE A 277 -7.47 24.08 -3.16
C PHE A 277 -7.26 22.58 -3.31
N SER A 278 -6.12 22.04 -2.88
CA SER A 278 -5.95 20.58 -2.82
C SER A 278 -6.96 19.90 -1.91
N GLN A 279 -7.33 20.48 -0.76
CA GLN A 279 -8.34 19.89 0.13
C GLN A 279 -9.72 19.84 -0.53
N ALA A 280 -10.15 20.93 -1.16
CA ALA A 280 -11.41 20.96 -1.91
C ALA A 280 -11.43 19.89 -3.02
N ILE A 281 -10.32 19.71 -3.74
CA ILE A 281 -10.21 18.68 -4.78
C ILE A 281 -10.18 17.27 -4.18
N ASP A 282 -9.43 17.05 -3.09
CA ASP A 282 -9.28 15.74 -2.43
C ASP A 282 -10.62 15.27 -1.84
N GLU A 283 -11.39 16.17 -1.22
CA GLU A 283 -12.72 15.91 -0.69
C GLU A 283 -13.75 15.65 -1.81
N TYR A 284 -13.84 16.56 -2.81
CA TYR A 284 -14.74 16.38 -3.97
C TYR A 284 -14.54 15.04 -4.66
N SER A 285 -13.28 14.63 -4.73
CA SER A 285 -12.86 13.43 -5.41
C SER A 285 -13.06 12.14 -4.62
N GLY A 286 -13.07 12.25 -3.29
CA GLY A 286 -13.00 11.14 -2.36
C GLY A 286 -11.89 10.13 -2.64
N VAL A 287 -12.06 8.94 -2.08
CA VAL A 287 -11.29 7.73 -2.40
C VAL A 287 -12.28 6.67 -2.87
N ALA A 288 -12.21 6.31 -4.15
CA ALA A 288 -13.08 5.25 -4.67
C ALA A 288 -12.80 3.91 -3.95
N GLU A 289 -13.82 3.08 -3.74
CA GLU A 289 -13.65 1.74 -3.12
C GLU A 289 -12.56 0.92 -3.84
N SER A 290 -12.51 0.99 -5.17
CA SER A 290 -11.45 0.36 -5.98
C SER A 290 -10.02 0.83 -5.67
N GLU A 291 -9.83 2.02 -5.09
CA GLU A 291 -8.50 2.52 -4.65
C GLU A 291 -8.11 2.01 -3.26
N LEU A 292 -9.08 1.45 -2.50
CA LEU A 292 -8.92 0.85 -1.18
C LEU A 292 -8.77 -0.67 -1.23
N GLU A 293 -9.15 -1.27 -2.36
CA GLU A 293 -9.02 -2.68 -2.67
C GLU A 293 -7.60 -3.01 -3.18
N ASP A 294 -7.11 -4.21 -2.84
CA ASP A 294 -5.88 -4.74 -3.44
C ASP A 294 -6.31 -5.74 -4.52
N ASP A 295 -6.70 -5.24 -5.69
CA ASP A 295 -7.12 -6.07 -6.84
C ASP A 295 -6.11 -7.20 -7.12
N GLN A 296 -4.82 -6.94 -6.88
CA GLN A 296 -3.76 -7.92 -7.04
C GLN A 296 -3.75 -8.99 -5.95
N GLU A 297 -4.18 -8.68 -4.72
CA GLU A 297 -4.40 -9.64 -3.65
C GLU A 297 -5.54 -10.59 -4.02
N GLN A 298 -6.69 -10.07 -4.46
CA GLN A 298 -7.81 -10.91 -4.93
C GLN A 298 -7.41 -11.75 -6.15
N ASP A 299 -6.70 -11.17 -7.13
CA ASP A 299 -6.17 -11.89 -8.28
C ASP A 299 -5.16 -12.98 -7.89
N ALA A 300 -4.27 -12.68 -6.95
CA ALA A 300 -3.27 -13.64 -6.47
C ALA A 300 -3.92 -14.78 -5.70
N LEU A 301 -4.90 -14.48 -4.85
CA LEU A 301 -5.72 -15.47 -4.14
C LEU A 301 -6.45 -16.38 -5.14
N SER A 302 -7.09 -15.80 -6.17
CA SER A 302 -7.76 -16.55 -7.24
C SER A 302 -6.79 -17.44 -8.03
N ARG A 303 -5.58 -16.96 -8.32
CA ARG A 303 -4.55 -17.76 -9.01
C ARG A 303 -4.03 -18.91 -8.16
N GLU A 304 -3.82 -18.69 -6.87
CA GLU A 304 -3.36 -19.74 -5.96
C GLU A 304 -4.46 -20.78 -5.70
N GLN A 305 -5.73 -20.38 -5.58
CA GLN A 305 -6.88 -21.31 -5.57
C GLN A 305 -6.87 -22.22 -6.80
N LYS A 306 -6.79 -21.63 -8.01
CA LYS A 306 -6.73 -22.40 -9.27
C LYS A 306 -5.53 -23.35 -9.31
N ARG A 307 -4.39 -22.95 -8.75
CA ARG A 307 -3.19 -23.80 -8.68
C ARG A 307 -3.39 -24.99 -7.73
N LEU A 308 -3.89 -24.75 -6.52
CA LEU A 308 -4.15 -25.81 -5.53
C LEU A 308 -5.19 -26.80 -6.05
N GLN A 309 -6.25 -26.32 -6.70
CA GLN A 309 -7.24 -27.19 -7.33
C GLN A 309 -6.64 -28.11 -8.39
N ARG A 310 -5.80 -27.56 -9.29
CA ARG A 310 -5.09 -28.37 -10.30
C ARG A 310 -4.18 -29.44 -9.69
N ILE A 311 -3.60 -29.20 -8.52
CA ILE A 311 -2.77 -30.19 -7.80
C ILE A 311 -3.66 -31.33 -7.29
N ILE A 312 -4.81 -31.00 -6.70
CA ILE A 312 -5.78 -31.98 -6.19
C ILE A 312 -6.27 -32.87 -7.34
N ASP A 313 -6.65 -32.29 -8.48
CA ASP A 313 -7.17 -33.02 -9.63
C ASP A 313 -6.14 -34.05 -10.15
N LYS A 314 -4.88 -33.64 -10.30
CA LYS A 314 -3.78 -34.55 -10.71
C LYS A 314 -3.51 -35.66 -9.69
N GLN A 315 -3.63 -35.38 -8.40
CA GLN A 315 -3.43 -36.39 -7.35
C GLN A 315 -4.58 -37.40 -7.32
N ASN A 316 -5.82 -36.98 -7.56
CA ASN A 316 -6.97 -37.89 -7.70
C ASN A 316 -6.79 -38.84 -8.88
N GLU A 317 -6.41 -38.33 -10.06
CA GLU A 317 -6.15 -39.17 -11.24
C GLU A 317 -5.04 -40.21 -10.97
N SER A 318 -3.99 -39.81 -10.26
CA SER A 318 -2.91 -40.72 -9.84
C SER A 318 -3.41 -41.81 -8.88
N ILE A 319 -4.28 -41.45 -7.93
CA ILE A 319 -4.91 -42.40 -7.01
C ILE A 319 -5.75 -43.42 -7.77
N ASP A 320 -6.59 -42.99 -8.71
CA ASP A 320 -7.44 -43.89 -9.49
C ASP A 320 -6.61 -44.94 -10.25
N ASN A 321 -5.50 -44.51 -10.86
CA ASN A 321 -4.55 -45.40 -11.52
C ASN A 321 -3.89 -46.40 -10.56
N LEU A 322 -3.49 -45.95 -9.37
CA LEU A 322 -2.88 -46.81 -8.35
C LEU A 322 -3.89 -47.82 -7.78
N VAL A 323 -5.15 -47.41 -7.58
CA VAL A 323 -6.24 -48.28 -7.13
C VAL A 323 -6.55 -49.35 -8.18
N ALA A 324 -6.68 -48.97 -9.45
CA ALA A 324 -6.89 -49.91 -10.55
C ALA A 324 -5.74 -50.92 -10.65
N LYS A 325 -4.50 -50.44 -10.51
CA LYS A 325 -3.30 -51.29 -10.49
C LYS A 325 -3.28 -52.26 -9.31
N ALA A 326 -3.57 -51.79 -8.09
CA ALA A 326 -3.61 -52.62 -6.90
C ALA A 326 -4.67 -53.73 -7.02
N LYS A 327 -5.86 -53.39 -7.52
CA LYS A 327 -6.95 -54.35 -7.79
C LYS A 327 -6.51 -55.42 -8.78
N THR A 328 -5.89 -55.02 -9.89
CA THR A 328 -5.39 -55.94 -10.91
C THR A 328 -4.34 -56.90 -10.36
N LEU A 329 -3.42 -56.39 -9.53
CA LEU A 329 -2.37 -57.19 -8.90
C LEU A 329 -2.92 -58.18 -7.86
N ARG A 330 -3.94 -57.79 -7.08
CA ARG A 330 -4.63 -58.71 -6.16
C ARG A 330 -5.32 -59.86 -6.90
N ILE A 331 -6.10 -59.51 -7.93
CA ILE A 331 -6.77 -60.51 -8.77
C ILE A 331 -5.75 -61.46 -9.40
N SER A 332 -4.61 -60.93 -9.87
CA SER A 332 -3.51 -61.74 -10.40
C SER A 332 -2.97 -62.73 -9.36
N GLY A 333 -2.73 -62.28 -8.12
CA GLY A 333 -2.30 -63.15 -7.01
C GLY A 333 -3.32 -64.25 -6.70
N GLU A 334 -4.60 -63.91 -6.63
CA GLU A 334 -5.70 -64.87 -6.37
C GLU A 334 -5.83 -65.91 -7.50
N LEU A 335 -5.68 -65.48 -8.76
CA LEU A 335 -5.71 -66.36 -9.92
C LEU A 335 -4.54 -67.34 -9.92
N ILE A 336 -3.34 -66.89 -9.53
CA ILE A 336 -2.16 -67.76 -9.41
C ILE A 336 -2.39 -68.82 -8.32
N TYR A 337 -2.93 -68.44 -7.16
CA TYR A 337 -3.22 -69.39 -6.09
C TYR A 337 -4.33 -70.39 -6.45
N SER A 338 -5.43 -69.92 -7.07
CA SER A 338 -6.54 -70.79 -7.47
C SER A 338 -6.17 -71.78 -8.58
N HIS A 339 -5.17 -71.45 -9.42
CA HIS A 339 -4.67 -72.31 -10.50
C HIS A 339 -3.24 -72.82 -10.25
N PHE A 340 -2.84 -72.94 -8.98
CA PHE A 340 -1.46 -73.15 -8.56
C PHE A 340 -0.75 -74.31 -9.28
N SER A 341 -1.38 -75.48 -9.32
CA SER A 341 -0.78 -76.69 -9.92
C SER A 341 -0.41 -76.49 -11.39
N VAL A 342 -1.30 -75.84 -12.15
CA VAL A 342 -1.11 -75.65 -13.59
C VAL A 342 -0.11 -74.53 -13.86
N VAL A 343 -0.14 -73.46 -13.05
CA VAL A 343 0.84 -72.37 -13.13
C VAL A 343 2.26 -72.88 -12.82
N GLN A 344 2.39 -73.71 -11.80
CA GLN A 344 3.67 -74.32 -11.43
C GLN A 344 4.20 -75.24 -12.54
N GLU A 345 3.35 -76.06 -13.15
CA GLU A 345 3.71 -76.92 -14.29
C GLU A 345 4.25 -76.10 -15.48
N VAL A 346 3.55 -75.00 -15.81
CA VAL A 346 3.96 -74.10 -16.91
C VAL A 346 5.32 -73.46 -16.60
N LEU A 347 5.51 -72.93 -15.38
CA LEU A 347 6.76 -72.32 -14.96
C LEU A 347 7.92 -73.32 -15.02
N GLU A 348 7.76 -74.52 -14.44
CA GLU A 348 8.80 -75.55 -14.44
C GLU A 348 9.17 -76.01 -15.85
N THR A 349 8.18 -76.14 -16.74
CA THR A 349 8.40 -76.53 -18.13
C THR A 349 9.24 -75.49 -18.88
N VAL A 350 8.87 -74.21 -18.76
CA VAL A 350 9.61 -73.11 -19.40
C VAL A 350 11.00 -72.94 -18.79
N THR A 351 11.10 -73.00 -17.47
CA THR A 351 12.37 -72.83 -16.76
C THR A 351 13.34 -73.96 -17.06
N ARG A 352 12.88 -75.22 -17.10
CA ARG A 352 13.69 -76.38 -17.47
C ARG A 352 14.19 -76.30 -18.91
N ALA A 353 13.34 -75.88 -19.84
CA ALA A 353 13.75 -75.67 -21.23
C ALA A 353 14.84 -74.59 -21.32
N ARG A 354 14.69 -73.50 -20.57
CA ARG A 354 15.65 -72.40 -20.56
C ARG A 354 16.98 -72.76 -19.89
N THR A 355 16.97 -73.43 -18.74
CA THR A 355 18.21 -73.87 -18.05
C THR A 355 18.92 -74.99 -18.78
N GLY A 356 18.20 -75.79 -19.59
CA GLY A 356 18.76 -76.78 -20.51
C GLY A 356 19.43 -76.21 -21.76
N GLY A 357 19.60 -74.89 -21.88
CA GLY A 357 20.32 -74.23 -22.96
C GLY A 357 19.49 -73.86 -24.20
N MET A 358 18.17 -74.07 -24.16
CA MET A 358 17.28 -73.75 -25.29
C MET A 358 17.12 -72.23 -25.47
N GLN A 359 17.15 -71.76 -26.71
CA GLN A 359 16.89 -70.36 -27.03
C GLN A 359 15.40 -70.03 -26.96
N TRP A 360 15.07 -68.75 -26.73
CA TRP A 360 13.69 -68.33 -26.52
C TRP A 360 12.78 -68.61 -27.73
N GLU A 361 13.32 -68.46 -28.93
CA GLU A 361 12.63 -68.75 -30.19
C GLU A 361 12.20 -70.22 -30.26
N GLU A 362 13.07 -71.14 -29.82
CA GLU A 362 12.78 -72.57 -29.77
C GLU A 362 11.76 -72.92 -28.69
N ILE A 363 11.82 -72.26 -27.53
CA ILE A 363 10.85 -72.42 -26.44
C ILE A 363 9.45 -71.96 -26.89
N ILE A 364 9.35 -70.83 -27.59
CA ILE A 364 8.10 -70.30 -28.13
C ILE A 364 7.51 -71.29 -29.15
N ALA A 365 8.33 -71.78 -30.10
CA ALA A 365 7.90 -72.73 -31.11
C ALA A 365 7.35 -74.05 -30.50
N LYS A 366 7.99 -74.54 -29.44
CA LYS A 366 7.52 -75.74 -28.72
C LYS A 366 6.21 -75.52 -27.97
N ILE A 367 6.03 -74.35 -27.37
CA ILE A 367 4.76 -74.01 -26.71
C ILE A 367 3.64 -73.89 -27.75
N ASP A 368 3.90 -73.28 -28.91
CA ASP A 368 2.93 -73.19 -30.00
C ASP A 368 2.55 -74.56 -30.56
N GLN A 369 3.53 -75.47 -30.73
CA GLN A 369 3.27 -76.86 -31.09
C GLN A 369 2.42 -77.57 -30.03
N GLY A 370 2.73 -77.38 -28.74
CA GLY A 370 1.95 -77.92 -27.62
C GLY A 370 0.51 -77.40 -27.60
N ARG A 371 0.28 -76.14 -27.98
CA ARG A 371 -1.07 -75.58 -28.14
C ARG A 371 -1.85 -76.29 -29.24
N GLN A 372 -1.22 -76.49 -30.40
CA GLN A 372 -1.83 -77.18 -31.54
C GLN A 372 -2.18 -78.64 -31.23
N GLN A 373 -1.35 -79.29 -30.41
CA GLN A 373 -1.57 -80.67 -29.94
C GLN A 373 -2.59 -80.78 -28.80
N GLY A 374 -3.12 -79.66 -28.31
CA GLY A 374 -4.19 -79.66 -27.33
C GLY A 374 -3.75 -79.68 -25.86
N ILE A 375 -2.46 -79.54 -25.56
CA ILE A 375 -1.93 -79.63 -24.19
C ILE A 375 -2.53 -78.50 -23.32
N PRO A 376 -3.20 -78.83 -22.19
CA PRO A 376 -3.89 -77.83 -21.36
C PRO A 376 -2.97 -76.71 -20.84
N SER A 377 -1.78 -77.03 -20.34
CA SER A 377 -0.82 -76.05 -19.81
C SER A 377 -0.24 -75.13 -20.90
N ALA A 378 -0.01 -75.65 -22.11
CA ALA A 378 0.46 -74.84 -23.25
C ALA A 378 -0.58 -73.83 -23.75
N LYS A 379 -1.89 -74.17 -23.67
CA LYS A 379 -3.00 -73.28 -24.05
C LYS A 379 -3.14 -72.06 -23.13
N LEU A 380 -2.69 -72.16 -21.89
CA LEU A 380 -2.75 -71.06 -20.93
C LEU A 380 -1.69 -70.01 -21.21
N VAL A 381 -0.52 -70.38 -21.72
CA VAL A 381 0.49 -69.40 -22.12
C VAL A 381 -0.07 -68.58 -23.27
N LYS A 382 -0.15 -67.26 -23.12
CA LYS A 382 -0.57 -66.34 -24.18
C LYS A 382 0.65 -65.83 -24.96
N ARG A 383 1.68 -65.35 -24.24
CA ARG A 383 2.89 -64.79 -24.84
C ARG A 383 4.07 -64.89 -23.87
N ILE A 384 5.28 -64.98 -24.40
CA ILE A 384 6.53 -64.87 -23.64
C ILE A 384 7.13 -63.49 -23.89
N ILE A 385 7.72 -62.87 -22.86
CA ILE A 385 8.50 -61.64 -22.94
C ILE A 385 9.97 -61.98 -22.63
N PRO A 386 10.77 -62.35 -23.65
CA PRO A 386 12.14 -62.82 -23.48
C PRO A 386 13.05 -61.84 -22.75
N SER A 387 12.93 -60.55 -23.07
CA SER A 387 13.77 -59.47 -22.52
C SER A 387 13.63 -59.29 -21.01
N GLN A 388 12.51 -59.72 -20.43
CA GLN A 388 12.20 -59.58 -19.01
C GLN A 388 12.22 -60.93 -18.27
N GLY A 389 12.34 -62.05 -18.99
CA GLY A 389 12.22 -63.39 -18.41
C GLY A 389 10.81 -63.66 -17.88
N GLN A 390 9.78 -63.15 -18.56
CA GLN A 390 8.39 -63.25 -18.10
C GLN A 390 7.52 -63.98 -19.11
N ILE A 391 6.45 -64.61 -18.61
CA ILE A 391 5.39 -65.23 -19.42
C ILE A 391 4.05 -64.63 -19.03
N ILE A 392 3.20 -64.36 -20.01
CA ILE A 392 1.82 -63.96 -19.81
C ILE A 392 0.97 -65.22 -19.98
N VAL A 393 0.26 -65.60 -18.93
CA VAL A 393 -0.70 -66.71 -18.94
C VAL A 393 -2.12 -66.16 -18.83
N ARG A 394 -3.08 -66.80 -19.51
CA ARG A 394 -4.49 -66.46 -19.42
C ARG A 394 -5.17 -67.38 -18.42
N LEU A 395 -5.64 -66.82 -17.31
CA LEU A 395 -6.35 -67.52 -16.24
C LEU A 395 -7.74 -66.88 -16.09
N ASN A 396 -8.82 -67.65 -16.30
CA ASN A 396 -10.21 -67.15 -16.27
C ASN A 396 -10.39 -65.82 -17.03
N ASP A 397 -9.99 -65.82 -18.31
CA ASP A 397 -10.03 -64.66 -19.22
C ASP A 397 -9.22 -63.42 -18.81
N THR A 398 -8.44 -63.52 -17.74
CA THR A 398 -7.52 -62.47 -17.28
C THR A 398 -6.07 -62.83 -17.65
N ASP A 399 -5.34 -61.87 -18.22
CA ASP A 399 -3.93 -62.05 -18.54
C ASP A 399 -3.07 -61.76 -17.28
N VAL A 400 -2.37 -62.76 -16.79
CA VAL A 400 -1.50 -62.71 -15.61
C VAL A 400 -0.04 -62.85 -16.04
N THR A 401 0.82 -61.97 -15.54
CA THR A 401 2.26 -62.00 -15.84
C THR A 401 3.01 -62.77 -14.75
N LEU A 402 3.85 -63.72 -15.16
CA LEU A 402 4.65 -64.56 -14.28
C LEU A 402 6.13 -64.44 -14.65
N ASP A 403 6.99 -64.37 -13.65
CA ASP A 403 8.44 -64.45 -13.78
C ASP A 403 8.89 -65.90 -13.72
N ILE A 404 9.61 -66.35 -14.75
CA ILE A 404 10.06 -67.75 -14.84
C ILE A 404 11.17 -68.09 -13.83
N ARG A 405 11.79 -67.08 -13.23
CA ARG A 405 12.82 -67.24 -12.19
C ARG A 405 12.22 -67.53 -10.81
N LEU A 406 10.90 -67.38 -10.68
CA LEU A 406 10.16 -67.48 -9.44
C LEU A 406 9.22 -68.70 -9.48
N SER A 407 8.94 -69.29 -8.32
CA SER A 407 7.90 -70.32 -8.20
C SER A 407 6.51 -69.70 -8.38
N ALA A 408 5.47 -70.53 -8.54
CA ALA A 408 4.09 -70.04 -8.54
C ALA A 408 3.75 -69.30 -7.23
N GLN A 409 4.27 -69.79 -6.09
CA GLN A 409 4.07 -69.16 -4.78
C GLN A 409 4.76 -67.79 -4.69
N ASP A 410 5.99 -67.69 -5.20
CA ASP A 410 6.76 -66.44 -5.18
C ASP A 410 6.17 -65.41 -6.14
N ASN A 411 5.66 -65.84 -7.30
CA ASN A 411 4.93 -64.97 -8.23
C ASN A 411 3.64 -64.41 -7.61
N ALA A 412 2.86 -65.26 -6.94
CA ALA A 412 1.66 -64.82 -6.23
C ALA A 412 2.01 -63.85 -5.08
N SER A 413 3.04 -64.18 -4.31
CA SER A 413 3.54 -63.35 -3.20
C SER A 413 4.03 -61.98 -3.70
N LEU A 414 4.76 -61.94 -4.82
CA LEU A 414 5.21 -60.72 -5.47
C LEU A 414 4.02 -59.86 -5.92
N ALA A 415 2.99 -60.46 -6.51
CA ALA A 415 1.78 -59.75 -6.92
C ALA A 415 1.06 -59.11 -5.72
N TYR A 416 0.91 -59.85 -4.61
CA TYR A 416 0.35 -59.31 -3.36
C TYR A 416 1.22 -58.22 -2.74
N GLU A 417 2.54 -58.38 -2.74
CA GLU A 417 3.46 -57.36 -2.23
C GLU A 417 3.39 -56.08 -3.05
N GLN A 418 3.34 -56.19 -4.39
CA GLN A 418 3.19 -55.04 -5.28
C GLN A 418 1.81 -54.38 -5.15
N ALA A 419 0.75 -55.16 -4.91
CA ALA A 419 -0.57 -54.62 -4.60
C ALA A 419 -0.54 -53.81 -3.30
N LYS A 420 0.04 -54.38 -2.23
CA LYS A 420 0.20 -53.71 -0.93
C LYS A 420 1.06 -52.44 -1.03
N LYS A 421 2.14 -52.46 -1.84
CA LYS A 421 2.95 -51.27 -2.14
C LYS A 421 2.15 -50.21 -2.89
N SER A 422 1.27 -50.60 -3.81
CA SER A 422 0.41 -49.65 -4.54
C SER A 422 -0.65 -49.04 -3.61
N GLU A 423 -1.23 -49.82 -2.70
CA GLU A 423 -2.17 -49.35 -1.67
C GLU A 423 -1.52 -48.39 -0.67
N ALA A 424 -0.30 -48.70 -0.21
CA ALA A 424 0.45 -47.79 0.65
C ALA A 424 0.73 -46.44 -0.02
N LYS A 425 0.96 -46.44 -1.34
CA LYS A 425 1.10 -45.19 -2.14
C LYS A 425 -0.21 -44.42 -2.23
N VAL A 426 -1.35 -45.10 -2.33
CA VAL A 426 -2.69 -44.47 -2.30
C VAL A 426 -2.91 -43.78 -0.96
N GLU A 427 -2.62 -44.45 0.16
CA GLU A 427 -2.70 -43.86 1.51
C GLU A 427 -1.82 -42.60 1.65
N GLY A 428 -0.58 -42.67 1.15
CA GLY A 428 0.31 -41.50 1.12
C GLY A 428 -0.23 -40.34 0.30
N ALA A 429 -0.77 -40.62 -0.90
CA ALA A 429 -1.37 -39.60 -1.78
C ALA A 429 -2.64 -38.98 -1.16
N LYS A 430 -3.50 -39.78 -0.52
CA LYS A 430 -4.69 -39.27 0.19
C LYS A 430 -4.35 -38.29 1.31
N LYS A 431 -3.28 -38.56 2.07
CA LYS A 431 -2.79 -37.63 3.11
C LYS A 431 -2.31 -36.30 2.51
N GLN A 432 -1.64 -36.34 1.37
CA GLN A 432 -1.21 -35.12 0.66
C GLN A 432 -2.41 -34.31 0.16
N ILE A 433 -3.42 -34.97 -0.42
CA ILE A 433 -4.67 -34.33 -0.83
C ILE A 433 -5.36 -33.68 0.37
N ALA A 434 -5.47 -34.37 1.51
CA ALA A 434 -6.08 -33.82 2.72
C ALA A 434 -5.39 -32.53 3.17
N SER A 435 -4.05 -32.51 3.22
CA SER A 435 -3.30 -31.29 3.57
C SER A 435 -3.44 -30.16 2.55
N THR A 436 -3.67 -30.50 1.27
CA THR A 436 -3.87 -29.51 0.20
C THR A 436 -5.28 -28.94 0.23
N LYS A 437 -6.29 -29.78 0.53
CA LYS A 437 -7.68 -29.36 0.76
C LYS A 437 -7.80 -28.43 1.97
N GLU A 438 -7.13 -28.75 3.08
CA GLU A 438 -7.12 -27.87 4.26
C GLU A 438 -6.55 -26.47 3.94
N LYS A 439 -5.52 -26.40 3.07
CA LYS A 439 -4.98 -25.12 2.59
C LYS A 439 -5.97 -24.38 1.70
N LEU A 440 -6.70 -25.10 0.85
CA LEU A 440 -7.70 -24.52 -0.04
C LEU A 440 -8.89 -23.96 0.76
N GLU A 441 -9.38 -24.71 1.75
CA GLU A 441 -10.48 -24.31 2.63
C GLU A 441 -10.11 -23.05 3.45
N LYS A 442 -8.91 -23.01 4.02
CA LYS A 442 -8.39 -21.80 4.69
C LYS A 442 -8.33 -20.61 3.74
N LEU A 443 -8.02 -20.83 2.47
CA LEU A 443 -7.96 -19.78 1.46
C LEU A 443 -9.35 -19.31 1.03
N GLU A 444 -10.33 -20.22 0.94
CA GLU A 444 -11.74 -19.89 0.64
C GLU A 444 -12.38 -19.07 1.76
N VAL A 445 -12.11 -19.40 3.03
CA VAL A 445 -12.58 -18.61 4.18
C VAL A 445 -12.10 -17.15 4.06
N VAL A 446 -10.82 -16.94 3.79
CA VAL A 446 -10.23 -15.60 3.61
C VAL A 446 -10.85 -14.83 2.44
N VAL A 447 -11.27 -15.52 1.38
CA VAL A 447 -11.94 -14.90 0.22
C VAL A 447 -13.42 -14.62 0.49
N SER A 448 -14.04 -15.39 1.39
CA SER A 448 -15.47 -15.30 1.72
C SER A 448 -15.80 -14.38 2.90
N GLU A 449 -14.80 -13.93 3.66
CA GLU A 449 -15.02 -12.91 4.71
C GLU A 449 -15.58 -11.65 4.05
N PRO A 450 -16.76 -11.15 4.47
CA PRO A 450 -17.31 -9.92 3.91
C PRO A 450 -16.31 -8.81 4.16
N GLU A 451 -15.85 -8.17 3.07
CA GLU A 451 -15.00 -7.00 3.19
C GLU A 451 -15.79 -5.96 4.00
N THR A 452 -15.38 -5.71 5.24
CA THR A 452 -15.87 -4.56 5.99
C THR A 452 -15.53 -3.34 5.15
N LYS A 453 -16.57 -2.57 4.75
CA LYS A 453 -16.43 -1.31 4.00
C LYS A 453 -15.27 -0.53 4.60
N ARG A 454 -14.16 -0.44 3.86
CA ARG A 454 -12.98 0.27 4.34
C ARG A 454 -13.29 1.74 4.23
N VAL A 455 -13.47 2.40 5.38
CA VAL A 455 -13.65 3.85 5.41
C VAL A 455 -12.34 4.51 4.94
N PRO A 456 -12.39 5.48 4.02
CA PRO A 456 -11.23 6.28 3.64
C PRO A 456 -10.58 6.91 4.87
N VAL A 457 -9.25 6.78 5.02
CA VAL A 457 -8.54 7.29 6.21
C VAL A 457 -7.66 8.46 5.81
N LYS A 458 -7.94 9.65 6.36
CA LYS A 458 -7.11 10.84 6.18
C LYS A 458 -5.84 10.77 7.03
N VAL A 459 -4.71 11.19 6.47
CA VAL A 459 -3.41 11.31 7.12
C VAL A 459 -3.41 12.58 7.93
N ARG A 460 -3.53 12.46 9.26
CA ARG A 460 -3.44 13.63 10.13
C ARG A 460 -2.11 14.37 9.96
N LYS A 461 -2.18 15.70 9.92
CA LYS A 461 -1.00 16.57 10.01
C LYS A 461 -0.36 16.41 11.38
N LYS A 462 0.80 15.76 11.43
CA LYS A 462 1.56 15.59 12.68
C LYS A 462 2.00 16.94 13.20
N ARG A 463 1.77 17.23 14.48
CA ARG A 463 2.26 18.45 15.12
C ARG A 463 3.79 18.45 15.15
N TRP A 464 4.42 19.62 15.20
CA TRP A 464 5.87 19.77 15.11
C TRP A 464 6.63 18.96 16.17
N TYR A 465 6.03 18.77 17.35
CA TYR A 465 6.60 18.06 18.49
C TYR A 465 6.52 16.54 18.36
N GLU A 466 5.68 16.00 17.46
CA GLU A 466 5.48 14.56 17.32
C GLU A 466 6.66 13.82 16.66
N LYS A 467 7.65 14.58 16.18
CA LYS A 467 8.96 14.02 15.81
C LYS A 467 9.76 13.58 17.05
N PHE A 468 9.42 14.07 18.24
CA PHE A 468 9.96 13.67 19.53
C PHE A 468 9.04 12.64 20.20
N ARG A 469 9.47 12.08 21.33
CA ARG A 469 8.55 11.49 22.30
C ARG A 469 7.83 12.64 23.00
N TRP A 470 6.55 12.51 23.28
CA TRP A 470 5.79 13.60 23.87
C TRP A 470 4.60 13.08 24.65
N PHE A 471 4.16 13.89 25.61
CA PHE A 471 2.86 13.79 26.27
C PHE A 471 2.50 15.16 26.86
N PHE A 472 1.22 15.39 27.16
CA PHE A 472 0.82 16.50 28.03
C PHE A 472 0.76 16.01 29.46
N SER A 473 1.35 16.76 30.40
CA SER A 473 1.17 16.49 31.83
C SER A 473 -0.29 16.66 32.23
N SER A 474 -0.66 16.11 33.39
CA SER A 474 -2.01 16.29 33.93
C SER A 474 -2.34 17.74 34.32
N GLU A 475 -1.34 18.63 34.35
CA GLU A 475 -1.49 20.08 34.52
C GLU A 475 -1.45 20.83 33.18
N GLY A 476 -1.44 20.12 32.04
CA GLY A 476 -1.54 20.71 30.69
C GLY A 476 -0.20 21.12 30.05
N PHE A 477 0.94 20.83 30.67
CA PHE A 477 2.25 21.19 30.12
C PHE A 477 2.72 20.18 29.07
N LEU A 478 3.21 20.67 27.93
CA LEU A 478 3.82 19.81 26.92
C LEU A 478 5.20 19.33 27.39
N VAL A 479 5.35 18.01 27.52
CA VAL A 479 6.63 17.37 27.87
C VAL A 479 7.17 16.62 26.66
N LEU A 480 8.44 16.86 26.34
CA LEU A 480 9.12 16.33 25.16
C LEU A 480 10.34 15.50 25.56
N GLY A 481 10.61 14.41 24.85
CA GLY A 481 11.83 13.61 25.00
C GLY A 481 12.44 13.25 23.66
N GLY A 482 13.76 13.35 23.51
CA GLY A 482 14.39 12.88 22.27
C GLY A 482 14.25 11.36 22.09
N ARG A 483 14.25 10.90 20.84
CA ARG A 483 14.10 9.49 20.47
C ARG A 483 15.45 8.80 20.27
N ASP A 484 16.46 9.58 19.95
CA ASP A 484 17.83 9.20 19.65
C ASP A 484 18.78 10.36 19.99
N VAL A 485 20.08 10.14 19.84
CA VAL A 485 21.11 11.15 20.13
C VAL A 485 20.91 12.44 19.34
N LYS A 486 20.54 12.35 18.05
CA LYS A 486 20.37 13.51 17.17
C LYS A 486 19.15 14.35 17.53
N SER A 487 18.05 13.70 17.87
CA SER A 487 16.81 14.34 18.31
C SER A 487 16.94 14.91 19.72
N ASN A 488 17.69 14.26 20.62
CA ASN A 488 18.08 14.84 21.92
C ASN A 488 18.81 16.19 21.72
N GLU A 489 19.86 16.21 20.90
CA GLU A 489 20.57 17.45 20.61
C GLU A 489 19.70 18.52 19.95
N THR A 490 18.83 18.11 19.02
CA THR A 490 17.92 19.02 18.34
C THR A 490 16.91 19.62 19.32
N LEU A 491 16.33 18.81 20.19
CA LEU A 491 15.38 19.24 21.22
C LEU A 491 16.03 20.26 22.14
N ALA A 492 17.19 19.92 22.72
CA ALA A 492 17.82 20.78 23.71
C ALA A 492 18.48 22.03 23.11
N LYS A 493 19.03 21.99 21.89
CA LYS A 493 19.68 23.17 21.27
C LYS A 493 18.71 24.09 20.53
N ARG A 494 17.61 23.58 19.97
CA ARG A 494 16.72 24.36 19.09
C ARG A 494 15.32 24.61 19.64
N HIS A 495 14.84 23.77 20.57
CA HIS A 495 13.45 23.81 21.03
C HIS A 495 13.32 24.06 22.54
N MET A 496 14.42 24.05 23.28
CA MET A 496 14.47 24.46 24.69
C MET A 496 14.61 25.98 24.78
N GLY A 497 13.60 26.65 25.35
CA GLY A 497 13.60 28.06 25.67
C GLY A 497 14.20 28.33 27.05
N ALA A 498 14.37 29.61 27.41
CA ALA A 498 14.99 30.01 28.67
C ALA A 498 14.15 29.65 29.91
N ASN A 499 12.82 29.60 29.77
CA ASN A 499 11.88 29.34 30.87
C ASN A 499 11.53 27.85 31.05
N ASP A 500 11.94 26.99 30.11
CA ASP A 500 11.61 25.56 30.14
C ASP A 500 12.30 24.84 31.30
N VAL A 501 11.93 23.59 31.57
CA VAL A 501 12.65 22.74 32.54
C VAL A 501 13.31 21.57 31.84
N PHE A 502 14.60 21.32 32.12
CA PHE A 502 15.34 20.18 31.59
C PHE A 502 15.40 19.04 32.62
N LEU A 503 15.05 17.83 32.19
CA LEU A 503 15.08 16.62 32.99
C LEU A 503 15.91 15.51 32.33
N HIS A 504 16.53 14.70 33.16
CA HIS A 504 17.26 13.50 32.72
C HIS A 504 17.23 12.42 33.80
N ALA A 505 17.13 11.16 33.41
CA ALA A 505 17.27 10.05 34.38
C ALA A 505 18.74 9.87 34.79
N ALA A 506 19.02 9.44 36.01
CA ALA A 506 20.39 9.10 36.44
C ALA A 506 20.85 7.74 35.89
N LEU A 507 20.43 7.40 34.66
CA LEU A 507 20.64 6.13 33.98
C LEU A 507 21.07 6.38 32.53
N HIS A 508 21.74 5.39 31.93
CA HIS A 508 22.18 5.48 30.55
C HIS A 508 21.00 5.36 29.58
N GLY A 509 21.15 5.93 28.40
CA GLY A 509 20.12 5.86 27.34
C GLY A 509 18.84 6.63 27.65
N ALA A 510 18.80 7.42 28.72
CA ALA A 510 17.66 8.28 29.01
C ALA A 510 17.51 9.38 27.95
N PRO A 511 16.28 9.75 27.59
CA PRO A 511 16.05 10.88 26.71
C PRO A 511 16.42 12.19 27.42
N TYR A 512 16.81 13.19 26.64
CA TYR A 512 16.76 14.58 27.09
C TYR A 512 15.29 14.95 27.16
N THR A 513 14.78 15.18 28.37
CA THR A 513 13.38 15.50 28.59
C THR A 513 13.25 17.00 28.85
N VAL A 514 12.34 17.68 28.16
CA VAL A 514 12.10 19.12 28.30
C VAL A 514 10.62 19.35 28.56
N VAL A 515 10.30 20.03 29.65
CA VAL A 515 8.95 20.56 29.93
C VAL A 515 8.88 21.95 29.33
N LYS A 516 7.92 22.17 28.42
CA LYS A 516 7.68 23.45 27.78
C LYS A 516 6.88 24.36 28.71
N VAL A 517 7.45 25.50 29.07
CA VAL A 517 6.86 26.43 30.05
C VAL A 517 6.56 27.77 29.37
N PRO A 518 5.31 28.01 28.93
CA PRO A 518 4.95 29.25 28.25
C PRO A 518 4.89 30.44 29.21
N ASP A 519 4.22 30.27 30.36
CA ASP A 519 3.92 31.36 31.30
C ASP A 519 4.32 30.96 32.74
N GLU A 520 3.48 30.18 33.41
CA GLU A 520 3.66 29.80 34.82
C GLU A 520 4.52 28.55 34.99
N ALA A 521 5.31 28.51 36.07
CA ALA A 521 6.16 27.37 36.38
C ALA A 521 5.33 26.10 36.62
N PRO A 522 5.81 24.91 36.18
CA PRO A 522 5.10 23.67 36.37
C PRO A 522 5.02 23.29 37.85
N GLY A 523 3.91 22.66 38.23
CA GLY A 523 3.73 22.09 39.57
C GLY A 523 4.62 20.85 39.80
N GLU A 524 4.67 20.39 41.05
CA GLU A 524 5.41 19.18 41.44
C GLU A 524 4.96 17.97 40.64
N LYS A 525 3.65 17.87 40.35
CA LYS A 525 3.06 16.76 39.61
C LYS A 525 3.58 16.68 38.17
N THR A 526 3.68 17.80 37.45
CA THR A 526 4.30 17.82 36.11
C THR A 526 5.77 17.39 36.15
N LEU A 527 6.52 17.79 37.18
CA LEU A 527 7.93 17.39 37.32
C LEU A 527 8.08 15.90 37.63
N GLU A 528 7.21 15.34 38.48
CA GLU A 528 7.14 13.90 38.76
C GLU A 528 6.78 13.09 37.51
N GLU A 529 5.78 13.54 36.75
CA GLU A 529 5.37 12.93 35.49
C GLU A 529 6.50 12.99 34.44
N ALA A 530 7.15 14.15 34.29
CA ALA A 530 8.29 14.29 33.38
C ALA A 530 9.49 13.41 33.80
N ALA A 531 9.71 13.25 35.11
CA ALA A 531 10.71 12.33 35.64
C ALA A 531 10.34 10.87 35.34
N GLN A 532 9.08 10.47 35.56
CA GLN A 532 8.59 9.12 35.23
C GLN A 532 8.78 8.80 33.76
N PHE A 533 8.48 9.76 32.90
CA PHE A 533 8.74 9.64 31.47
C PHE A 533 10.23 9.46 31.15
N ALA A 534 11.11 10.27 31.74
CA ALA A 534 12.55 10.19 31.51
C ALA A 534 13.14 8.85 31.94
N VAL A 535 12.74 8.31 33.11
CA VAL A 535 13.21 7.00 33.59
C VAL A 535 12.62 5.87 32.74
N THR A 536 11.33 5.93 32.41
CA THR A 536 10.62 4.90 31.63
C THR A 536 11.19 4.70 30.22
N PHE A 537 11.64 5.78 29.58
CA PHE A 537 12.25 5.71 28.25
C PHE A 537 13.78 5.55 28.27
N SER A 538 14.38 5.23 29.42
CA SER A 538 15.82 4.96 29.57
C SER A 538 16.17 3.46 29.44
N SER A 539 17.45 3.09 29.67
CA SER A 539 17.87 1.68 29.73
C SER A 539 17.13 0.89 30.81
N ALA A 540 16.60 1.56 31.84
CA ALA A 540 15.89 0.94 32.96
C ALA A 540 14.75 0.01 32.53
N TRP A 541 14.06 0.35 31.43
CA TRP A 541 13.00 -0.48 30.86
C TRP A 541 13.53 -1.80 30.31
N GLN A 542 14.65 -1.77 29.60
CA GLN A 542 15.30 -2.97 29.05
C GLN A 542 15.91 -3.84 30.15
N ASP A 543 16.43 -3.19 31.19
CA ASP A 543 17.03 -3.82 32.36
C ASP A 543 15.96 -4.40 33.31
N GLY A 544 14.67 -4.18 33.03
CA GLY A 544 13.56 -4.73 33.84
C GLY A 544 13.45 -4.12 35.23
N LEU A 545 13.95 -2.90 35.43
CA LEU A 545 13.90 -2.21 36.72
C LEU A 545 12.47 -1.73 37.03
N SER A 546 12.10 -1.70 38.31
CA SER A 546 10.78 -1.23 38.75
C SER A 546 10.76 0.26 39.11
N ASN A 547 11.91 0.83 39.44
CA ASN A 547 12.07 2.25 39.77
C ASN A 547 13.46 2.76 39.37
N GLY A 548 13.58 4.07 39.21
CA GLY A 548 14.84 4.76 38.97
C GLY A 548 14.83 6.18 39.52
N ASP A 549 15.96 6.85 39.42
CA ASP A 549 16.09 8.24 39.87
C ASP A 549 16.19 9.17 38.66
N ALA A 550 15.59 10.34 38.77
CA ALA A 550 15.73 11.42 37.81
C ALA A 550 16.17 12.71 38.50
N TYR A 551 16.60 13.68 37.71
CA TYR A 551 16.83 15.03 38.20
C TYR A 551 16.37 16.05 37.17
N TRP A 552 16.05 17.25 37.66
CA TRP A 552 15.72 18.40 36.85
C TRP A 552 16.62 19.59 37.17
N VAL A 553 16.84 20.44 36.16
CA VAL A 553 17.62 21.68 36.24
C VAL A 553 17.04 22.74 35.29
N ASN A 554 17.40 24.00 35.50
CA ASN A 554 17.06 25.09 34.60
C ASN A 554 17.91 25.04 33.32
N PRO A 555 17.44 25.60 32.18
CA PRO A 555 18.14 25.55 30.89
C PRO A 555 19.53 26.18 30.94
N GLU A 556 19.72 27.23 31.73
CA GLU A 556 21.00 27.93 31.95
C GLU A 556 22.08 27.04 32.60
N GLN A 557 21.67 25.96 33.27
CA GLN A 557 22.58 25.00 33.89
C GLN A 557 23.09 23.95 32.91
N VAL A 558 22.53 23.88 31.71
CA VAL A 558 22.79 22.85 30.71
C VAL A 558 23.79 23.36 29.68
N SER A 559 24.93 22.68 29.54
CA SER A 559 25.96 23.04 28.57
C SER A 559 26.38 21.87 27.69
N PHE A 560 26.43 22.14 26.39
CA PHE A 560 26.89 21.21 25.36
C PHE A 560 28.37 21.37 25.01
N SER A 561 29.08 22.24 25.74
CA SER A 561 30.52 22.46 25.55
C SER A 561 31.31 21.73 26.66
N PRO A 562 32.39 21.03 26.32
CA PRO A 562 33.27 20.45 27.33
C PRO A 562 33.92 21.56 28.18
N PRO A 563 34.27 21.26 29.44
CA PRO A 563 35.22 22.09 30.20
C PRO A 563 36.55 22.22 29.45
N SER A 564 37.27 23.31 29.71
CA SER A 564 38.56 23.58 29.05
C SER A 564 39.54 22.41 29.24
N GLY A 565 39.92 21.76 28.14
CA GLY A 565 40.89 20.65 28.12
C GLY A 565 40.30 19.24 28.17
N GLU A 566 38.97 19.08 28.24
CA GLU A 566 38.30 17.78 28.27
C GLU A 566 37.56 17.46 26.97
N TYR A 567 37.23 16.18 26.75
CA TYR A 567 36.41 15.71 25.64
C TYR A 567 35.03 15.30 26.15
N LEU A 568 33.97 15.86 25.54
CA LEU A 568 32.59 15.48 25.82
C LEU A 568 32.11 14.48 24.74
N PRO A 569 31.76 13.24 25.11
CA PRO A 569 31.21 12.27 24.16
C PRO A 569 29.93 12.77 23.47
N THR A 570 29.70 12.34 22.23
CA THR A 570 28.48 12.67 21.49
C THR A 570 27.24 12.21 22.26
N GLY A 571 26.31 13.13 22.54
CA GLY A 571 25.12 12.87 23.35
C GLY A 571 25.29 13.01 24.87
N ALA A 572 26.48 13.40 25.36
CA ALA A 572 26.66 13.82 26.75
C ALA A 572 26.44 15.33 26.91
N VAL A 573 26.03 15.74 28.10
CA VAL A 573 25.78 17.15 28.45
C VAL A 573 26.35 17.44 29.84
N MET A 574 26.94 18.62 30.00
CA MET A 574 27.44 19.10 31.28
C MET A 574 26.34 19.85 32.01
N ILE A 575 26.13 19.50 33.28
CA ILE A 575 25.16 20.16 34.15
C ILE A 575 25.93 20.92 35.24
N TYR A 576 25.74 22.23 35.30
CA TYR A 576 26.38 23.11 36.29
C TYR A 576 25.41 23.48 37.42
N GLY A 577 25.95 23.65 38.63
CA GLY A 577 25.14 23.97 39.81
C GLY A 577 24.45 22.75 40.44
N SER A 578 23.44 23.02 41.28
CA SER A 578 22.70 21.98 42.00
C SER A 578 21.65 21.29 41.11
N LYS A 579 21.53 19.97 41.27
CA LYS A 579 20.50 19.14 40.64
C LYS A 579 19.35 18.91 41.61
N ASN A 580 18.11 19.05 41.15
CA ASN A 580 16.93 18.73 41.93
C ASN A 580 16.54 17.27 41.65
N TYR A 581 16.76 16.38 42.62
CA TYR A 581 16.54 14.95 42.43
C TYR A 581 15.10 14.54 42.77
N ILE A 582 14.52 13.71 41.91
CA ILE A 582 13.28 12.98 42.14
C ILE A 582 13.65 11.50 42.22
N ARG A 583 13.45 10.89 43.38
CA ARG A 583 13.97 9.56 43.72
C ARG A 583 12.87 8.51 43.67
N ARG A 584 13.24 7.27 43.37
CA ARG A 584 12.32 6.10 43.35
C ARG A 584 11.11 6.30 42.43
N VAL A 585 11.36 6.91 41.28
CA VAL A 585 10.36 7.15 40.25
C VAL A 585 9.97 5.80 39.63
N PRO A 586 8.67 5.44 39.61
CA PRO A 586 8.21 4.16 39.07
C PRO A 586 8.47 4.04 37.56
N ILE A 587 8.76 2.83 37.09
CA ILE A 587 8.99 2.53 35.67
C ILE A 587 7.76 1.79 35.14
N GLU A 588 6.84 2.57 34.60
CA GLU A 588 5.59 2.11 34.00
C GLU A 588 5.10 3.17 33.02
N LEU A 589 4.30 2.72 32.07
CA LEU A 589 3.81 3.54 30.97
C LEU A 589 2.32 3.28 30.79
N ALA A 590 1.53 4.32 30.61
CA ALA A 590 0.22 4.17 30.00
C ALA A 590 0.32 4.43 28.50
N VAL A 591 -0.38 3.60 27.73
CA VAL A 591 -0.61 3.82 26.29
C VAL A 591 -2.11 4.01 26.11
N GLY A 592 -2.49 5.13 25.54
CA GLY A 592 -3.89 5.49 25.33
C GLY A 592 -4.17 5.98 23.92
N ILE A 593 -5.44 6.24 23.64
CA ILE A 593 -5.91 6.76 22.36
C ILE A 593 -6.75 8.01 22.59
N LEU A 594 -6.44 9.07 21.83
CA LEU A 594 -7.35 10.21 21.64
C LEU A 594 -8.17 9.95 20.37
N LEU A 595 -9.49 9.95 20.52
CA LEU A 595 -10.42 9.80 19.41
C LEU A 595 -10.77 11.19 18.87
N GLU A 596 -10.50 11.40 17.60
CA GLU A 596 -10.95 12.56 16.82
C GLU A 596 -12.06 12.11 15.87
N GLU A 597 -12.72 13.05 15.18
CA GLU A 597 -13.86 12.74 14.29
C GLU A 597 -13.51 11.70 13.22
N GLU A 598 -12.32 11.80 12.61
CA GLU A 598 -11.92 10.99 11.47
C GLU A 598 -10.71 10.06 11.74
N TYR A 599 -10.06 10.16 12.90
CA TYR A 599 -8.85 9.36 13.20
C TYR A 599 -8.62 9.13 14.70
N ALA A 600 -7.72 8.19 15.00
CA ALA A 600 -7.29 7.87 16.36
C ALA A 600 -5.79 8.18 16.55
N VAL A 601 -5.45 8.90 17.62
CA VAL A 601 -4.06 9.27 17.94
C VAL A 601 -3.53 8.42 19.09
N PRO A 602 -2.53 7.56 18.88
CA PRO A 602 -1.88 6.86 19.98
C PRO A 602 -1.03 7.84 20.79
N ILE A 603 -1.25 7.87 22.09
CA ILE A 603 -0.47 8.64 23.06
C ILE A 603 0.16 7.71 24.10
N SER A 604 1.27 8.16 24.69
CA SER A 604 1.91 7.42 25.78
C SER A 604 2.59 8.35 26.75
N GLY A 605 2.60 7.98 28.02
CA GLY A 605 3.30 8.73 29.05
C GLY A 605 3.09 8.10 30.42
N PRO A 606 3.42 8.87 31.47
CA PRO A 606 3.06 8.55 32.85
C PRO A 606 1.57 8.18 32.97
N PRO A 607 1.20 7.12 33.73
CA PRO A 607 -0.20 6.74 33.88
C PRO A 607 -1.11 7.86 34.36
N SER A 608 -0.66 8.71 35.29
CA SER A 608 -1.44 9.86 35.78
C SER A 608 -1.69 10.90 34.69
N ALA A 609 -0.74 11.09 33.77
CA ALA A 609 -0.85 12.06 32.69
C ALA A 609 -1.80 11.55 31.59
N VAL A 610 -1.66 10.30 31.17
CA VAL A 610 -2.50 9.73 30.10
C VAL A 610 -3.95 9.57 30.54
N SER A 611 -4.18 9.11 31.77
CA SER A 611 -5.53 8.96 32.32
C SER A 611 -6.29 10.28 32.50
N SER A 612 -5.57 11.42 32.57
CA SER A 612 -6.20 12.75 32.56
C SER A 612 -6.64 13.21 31.17
N GLN A 613 -6.14 12.58 30.10
CA GLN A 613 -6.40 12.96 28.70
C GLN A 613 -7.40 12.02 28.02
N THR A 614 -7.45 10.75 28.42
CA THR A 614 -8.34 9.76 27.81
C THR A 614 -8.70 8.66 28.80
N GLU A 615 -9.93 8.17 28.71
CA GLU A 615 -10.38 6.95 29.41
C GLU A 615 -9.96 5.67 28.67
N PHE A 616 -9.62 5.78 27.38
CA PHE A 616 -9.21 4.65 26.53
C PHE A 616 -7.70 4.43 26.62
N TYR A 617 -7.25 3.89 27.75
CA TYR A 617 -5.83 3.59 27.96
C TYR A 617 -5.60 2.25 28.65
N ILE A 618 -4.38 1.74 28.50
CA ILE A 618 -3.90 0.55 29.17
C ILE A 618 -2.51 0.80 29.77
N GLN A 619 -2.20 0.09 30.85
CA GLN A 619 -0.88 0.15 31.46
C GLN A 619 0.05 -0.93 30.91
N VAL A 620 1.30 -0.54 30.71
CA VAL A 620 2.39 -1.36 30.20
C VAL A 620 3.58 -1.22 31.13
N ILE A 621 4.20 -2.34 31.45
CA ILE A 621 5.39 -2.43 32.31
C ILE A 621 6.50 -3.22 31.60
N PRO A 622 7.76 -3.14 32.08
CA PRO A 622 8.84 -3.97 31.56
C PRO A 622 8.50 -5.48 31.59
N GLY A 623 8.94 -6.21 30.57
CA GLY A 623 8.62 -7.63 30.41
C GLY A 623 9.22 -8.26 29.16
N ASP A 624 8.99 -9.57 29.00
CA ASP A 624 9.66 -10.39 27.99
C ASP A 624 8.94 -10.43 26.62
N THR A 625 7.72 -9.89 26.52
CA THR A 625 6.99 -9.89 25.25
C THR A 625 7.71 -8.97 24.26
N LYS A 626 8.13 -9.55 23.13
CA LYS A 626 8.81 -8.80 22.06
C LYS A 626 7.94 -7.63 21.60
N LYS A 627 8.59 -6.48 21.36
CA LYS A 627 7.92 -5.21 20.99
C LYS A 627 6.86 -5.34 19.89
N GLY A 628 7.14 -6.09 18.82
CA GLY A 628 6.19 -6.27 17.72
C GLY A 628 4.93 -7.05 18.10
N GLN A 629 5.03 -8.01 19.04
CA GLN A 629 3.85 -8.70 19.59
C GLN A 629 3.12 -7.80 20.59
N LEU A 630 3.86 -7.10 21.46
CA LEU A 630 3.29 -6.14 22.41
C LEU A 630 2.45 -5.07 21.72
N VAL A 631 2.88 -4.54 20.56
CA VAL A 631 2.11 -3.60 19.75
C VAL A 631 0.74 -4.16 19.35
N LYS A 632 0.68 -5.44 18.95
CA LYS A 632 -0.58 -6.09 18.57
C LYS A 632 -1.47 -6.27 19.79
N ASP A 633 -0.90 -6.71 20.91
CA ASP A 633 -1.64 -6.93 22.15
C ASP A 633 -2.24 -5.60 22.67
N VAL A 634 -1.44 -4.52 22.62
CA VAL A 634 -1.85 -3.15 22.97
C VAL A 634 -2.99 -2.68 22.06
N LEU A 635 -2.85 -2.80 20.73
CA LEU A 635 -3.88 -2.37 19.78
C LEU A 635 -5.19 -3.13 19.95
N ASN A 636 -5.11 -4.46 20.11
CA ASN A 636 -6.30 -5.29 20.33
C ASN A 636 -7.02 -4.87 21.61
N ARG A 637 -6.28 -4.65 22.70
CA ARG A 637 -6.89 -4.26 23.96
C ARG A 637 -7.50 -2.85 23.91
N LEU A 638 -6.82 -1.90 23.28
CA LEU A 638 -7.37 -0.55 23.09
C LEU A 638 -8.61 -0.55 22.21
N ARG A 639 -8.68 -1.44 21.20
CA ARG A 639 -9.86 -1.62 20.35
C ARG A 639 -11.08 -2.09 21.15
N GLU A 640 -10.86 -2.96 22.14
CA GLU A 640 -11.93 -3.44 23.04
C GLU A 640 -12.42 -2.36 24.02
N LEU A 641 -11.62 -1.30 24.26
CA LEU A 641 -11.97 -0.22 25.18
C LEU A 641 -12.77 0.91 24.52
N VAL A 642 -12.62 1.11 23.20
CA VAL A 642 -13.35 2.15 22.47
C VAL A 642 -14.74 1.68 22.05
N PRO A 643 -15.72 2.59 21.84
CA PRO A 643 -17.03 2.23 21.29
C PRO A 643 -16.92 1.49 19.94
N ASP A 644 -17.83 0.54 19.70
CA ASP A 644 -17.79 -0.34 18.51
C ASP A 644 -17.73 0.44 17.18
N GLU A 645 -18.49 1.55 17.08
CA GLU A 645 -18.51 2.45 15.93
C GLU A 645 -17.14 3.10 15.65
N ARG A 646 -16.32 3.28 16.69
CA ARG A 646 -14.99 3.91 16.63
C ARG A 646 -13.85 2.88 16.60
N ALA A 647 -14.14 1.58 16.77
CA ALA A 647 -13.15 0.51 16.78
C ALA A 647 -12.36 0.39 15.46
N ALA A 648 -12.97 0.82 14.34
CA ALA A 648 -12.31 0.89 13.04
C ALA A 648 -11.12 1.87 13.06
N LEU A 649 -11.26 3.03 13.70
CA LEU A 649 -10.21 4.06 13.79
C LEU A 649 -8.96 3.54 14.52
N VAL A 650 -9.15 2.75 15.58
CA VAL A 650 -8.04 2.12 16.32
C VAL A 650 -7.31 1.09 15.47
N SER A 651 -8.05 0.30 14.70
CA SER A 651 -7.49 -0.73 13.81
C SER A 651 -6.67 -0.13 12.66
N GLN A 652 -6.92 1.14 12.33
CA GLN A 652 -6.23 1.87 11.28
C GLN A 652 -4.92 2.53 11.76
N ILE A 653 -4.65 2.56 13.07
CA ILE A 653 -3.39 3.12 13.60
C ILE A 653 -2.20 2.35 13.00
N PRO A 654 -1.28 3.00 12.27
CA PRO A 654 -0.12 2.33 11.72
C PRO A 654 0.72 1.68 12.83
N GLN A 655 1.13 0.43 12.64
CA GLN A 655 1.98 -0.26 13.63
C GLN A 655 3.27 0.50 13.93
N GLU A 656 3.80 1.27 12.97
CA GLU A 656 4.97 2.13 13.18
C GLU A 656 4.69 3.26 14.18
N ASP A 657 3.51 3.87 14.12
CA ASP A 657 3.12 4.93 15.05
C ASP A 657 2.87 4.35 16.45
N MET A 658 2.28 3.16 16.56
CA MET A 658 2.17 2.45 17.84
C MET A 658 3.55 2.01 18.39
N MET A 659 4.48 1.57 17.54
CA MET A 659 5.85 1.26 17.97
C MET A 659 6.59 2.48 18.53
N ARG A 660 6.27 3.68 18.04
CA ARG A 660 6.92 4.94 18.45
C ARG A 660 6.51 5.36 19.85
N VAL A 661 5.29 5.06 20.29
CA VAL A 661 4.81 5.39 21.65
C VAL A 661 5.37 4.43 22.72
N LEU A 662 5.91 3.29 22.33
CA LEU A 662 6.51 2.32 23.26
C LEU A 662 8.03 2.53 23.47
N PRO A 663 8.56 2.26 24.69
CA PRO A 663 9.98 2.23 25.01
C PRO A 663 10.76 1.23 24.15
N ALA A 664 12.09 1.33 24.18
CA ALA A 664 12.94 0.33 23.55
C ALA A 664 13.00 -0.92 24.44
N GLY A 665 12.86 -2.11 23.87
CA GLY A 665 12.82 -3.37 24.63
C GLY A 665 11.48 -4.10 24.51
N GLY A 666 11.37 -5.23 25.23
CA GLY A 666 10.10 -5.93 25.44
C GLY A 666 9.26 -5.27 26.54
N GLY A 667 8.01 -5.69 26.68
CA GLY A 667 7.13 -5.22 27.74
C GLY A 667 6.03 -6.24 28.01
N LYS A 668 5.11 -5.93 28.91
CA LYS A 668 3.88 -6.71 29.10
C LYS A 668 2.75 -5.78 29.54
N LEU A 669 1.52 -6.18 29.24
CA LEU A 669 0.34 -5.50 29.77
C LEU A 669 0.28 -5.69 31.28
N ASN A 670 0.04 -4.60 32.01
CA ASN A 670 -0.25 -4.63 33.43
C ASN A 670 -1.78 -4.74 33.56
N LEU A 671 -2.27 -5.98 33.70
CA LEU A 671 -3.69 -6.31 33.76
C LEU A 671 -4.26 -6.18 35.17
#